data_AF-A0AAD6F849-F1
#
_entry.id   AF-A0AAD6F849-F1
#
_cell.length_a   1.000
_cell.length_b   1.000
_cell.length_c   1.000
_cell.angle_alpha   90.00
_cell.angle_beta   90.00
_cell.angle_gamma   90.00
#
_symmetry.space_group_name_H-M   'P 1'
#
loop_
_entity.id
_entity.type
_entity.pdbx_description
1 polymer ?
#
loop_
_entity_poly.entity_id
_entity_poly.type
_entity_poly.pdbx_seq_one_letter_code
_entity_poly.pdbx_strand_id
1 'polypeptide(L)'
;MNSTMAASSHRITMGPLVAAIDQGTSSTRFLVFNAKTAELLSHHLVEIKQSFPKEGWVEEDPKEILQSVYECMERTCEKLTQLNIDISNIKAIGVTNQRETTLVWDKETGEPLYNAIVWLDLRTQSTVERLINKTPGRNKNHLKHKTGLPISTYFSAVKLRWLMDNVDEVHDAVVSHRAMFGTVDSWLIWCLTGGKSGGVHCTDVTNASRTMLFNIHTLDWDPELCTYFGIPMEILPKVRSSSEIYGLMKSGALSGIPISGCLGDQSAALVGQMCFQDGQAKNTYGTGCFLLRNTGDKPVMSEHGLLTTVAYKLGRDQPACYALEGSVAIAGAVVRWLQDNLGIIKSSEELEQFAASVGTSYGCYFVPAFSGLYAPYWEPSARGIICGLTQFTNKYHVAFAALEAVCFQTREILDAMNQDSGIPLTQLQVDGGMTSNKLLMQLQADILCIPVVKPSMPETTALGAAMAAGSAEGVRVWSLKPEDLSEVTSEKFEPQINPEESEFRYARWKKAVQKSMNWETTEPVGNGNGETSIFSSVPLGFYIIGSILMLVGAKYLAGFLIADPRPPEYAYAMHKKTVKELLMMRRFKQNCLQDDKNFIHEFKTAKSEAIDVDVSPQLFGPPGYPHISNGFPENGHTSPQQLQHPTPADGGMLTLFHWQIQQQAQRLGGASPELLSMQDADGDTVLHIAVAQGKRALAYVIAAKMSQCGSLDIKERNGQTALQIAAATNQQLIVQDLLVHGAQINTRDLWGRSPLHLCAEKGHFLSLQSICRTLKVTGQQVDTEMFNYDGLTPLHAAVLSHNAVVKELRTLGNLCSYMAKELAQRAHMYVKCIKTLLLAGASSGTKDQKSGRTCLLMAAEEANVELFNIFLDQPQSAVNVKTFSGNTALHIVSSLQNHKRQVEAVKLLMRKGADPGARNFENELPCQLVPRGPTGEKVQQLLKGNIYMLK
;
A
#
# COMPACT_ATOMS: atom_id res chain seq x y z
N MET A 1 -60.68 -6.08 57.75
CA MET A 1 -59.22 -5.96 57.55
C MET A 1 -58.85 -6.83 56.36
N ASN A 2 -58.83 -6.28 55.15
CA ASN A 2 -58.22 -6.91 53.97
C ASN A 2 -57.29 -5.86 53.38
N SER A 3 -56.01 -5.98 53.72
CA SER A 3 -54.93 -5.12 53.29
C SER A 3 -54.62 -5.39 51.81
N THR A 4 -54.86 -4.38 50.99
CA THR A 4 -54.26 -4.19 49.67
C THR A 4 -52.74 -4.34 49.76
N MET A 5 -52.20 -5.45 49.26
CA MET A 5 -50.77 -5.51 48.90
C MET A 5 -50.58 -4.67 47.64
N ALA A 6 -50.18 -3.41 47.84
CA ALA A 6 -49.54 -2.63 46.80
C ALA A 6 -48.24 -3.34 46.44
N ALA A 7 -48.13 -3.86 45.21
CA ALA A 7 -46.88 -4.35 44.67
C ALA A 7 -45.89 -3.17 44.60
N SER A 8 -44.97 -3.08 45.57
CA SER A 8 -43.88 -2.12 45.52
C SER A 8 -42.93 -2.54 44.41
N SER A 9 -43.08 -1.94 43.22
CA SER A 9 -42.08 -1.99 42.16
C SER A 9 -40.80 -1.31 42.68
N HIS A 10 -39.88 -2.08 43.26
CA HIS A 10 -38.55 -1.58 43.58
C HIS A 10 -37.87 -1.20 42.26
N ARG A 11 -37.83 0.10 41.94
CA ARG A 11 -36.99 0.63 40.86
C ARG A 11 -35.55 0.26 41.18
N ILE A 12 -34.83 -0.29 40.21
CA ILE A 12 -33.42 -0.63 40.40
C ILE A 12 -32.65 0.69 40.50
N THR A 13 -32.08 0.98 41.68
CA THR A 13 -31.24 2.16 41.89
C THR A 13 -29.89 1.95 41.20
N MET A 14 -29.85 2.20 39.89
CA MET A 14 -28.64 2.16 39.07
C MET A 14 -27.77 3.40 39.32
N GLY A 15 -26.47 3.29 39.05
CA GLY A 15 -25.55 4.44 39.00
C GLY A 15 -25.94 5.45 37.90
N PRO A 16 -25.22 6.58 37.80
CA PRO A 16 -25.49 7.56 36.75
C PRO A 16 -25.39 6.93 35.36
N LEU A 17 -26.32 7.31 34.48
CA LEU A 17 -26.39 6.84 33.11
C LEU A 17 -25.97 7.95 32.16
N VAL A 18 -25.38 7.57 31.03
CA VAL A 18 -25.05 8.51 29.95
C VAL A 18 -25.56 7.93 28.64
N ALA A 19 -26.22 8.76 27.85
CA ALA A 19 -26.74 8.37 26.56
C ALA A 19 -25.85 8.86 25.41
N ALA A 20 -25.93 8.20 24.26
CA ALA A 20 -25.27 8.62 23.04
C ALA A 20 -26.21 8.50 21.84
N ILE A 21 -26.21 9.52 20.99
CA ILE A 21 -26.76 9.50 19.64
C ILE A 21 -25.63 9.10 18.70
N ASP A 22 -25.80 8.00 17.97
CA ASP A 22 -24.90 7.56 16.90
C ASP A 22 -25.63 7.70 15.55
N GLN A 23 -25.38 8.81 14.85
CA GLN A 23 -25.93 9.09 13.53
C GLN A 23 -24.96 8.56 12.46
N GLY A 24 -25.15 7.30 12.06
CA GLY A 24 -24.36 6.69 11.00
C GLY A 24 -24.94 6.93 9.60
N THR A 25 -24.19 6.55 8.57
CA THR A 25 -24.58 6.71 7.16
C THR A 25 -25.74 5.80 6.70
N SER A 26 -26.04 4.72 7.42
CA SER A 26 -27.14 3.80 7.05
C SER A 26 -28.22 3.68 8.12
N SER A 27 -27.96 4.19 9.32
CA SER A 27 -28.88 4.08 10.44
C SER A 27 -28.51 5.07 11.53
N THR A 28 -29.53 5.51 12.26
CA THR A 28 -29.39 6.23 13.52
C THR A 28 -29.60 5.28 14.69
N ARG A 29 -28.83 5.44 15.75
CA ARG A 29 -29.01 4.73 17.01
C ARG A 29 -29.04 5.70 18.18
N PHE A 30 -29.77 5.30 19.23
CA PHE A 30 -29.66 5.91 20.54
C PHE A 30 -29.38 4.83 21.57
N LEU A 31 -28.32 5.01 22.36
CA LEU A 31 -27.79 4.01 23.27
C LEU A 31 -27.64 4.61 24.67
N VAL A 32 -27.89 3.82 25.71
CA VAL A 32 -27.75 4.25 27.11
C VAL A 32 -26.81 3.32 27.85
N PHE A 33 -25.76 3.91 28.42
CA PHE A 33 -24.69 3.22 29.12
C PHE A 33 -24.72 3.52 30.62
N ASN A 34 -24.29 2.54 31.41
CA ASN A 34 -23.92 2.76 32.81
C ASN A 34 -22.55 3.44 32.88
N ALA A 35 -22.48 4.62 33.50
CA ALA A 35 -21.26 5.42 33.50
C ALA A 35 -20.10 4.83 34.32
N LYS A 36 -20.38 3.86 35.20
CA LYS A 36 -19.36 3.21 36.02
C LYS A 36 -18.82 1.92 35.40
N THR A 37 -19.67 1.17 34.71
CA THR A 37 -19.31 -0.16 34.18
C THR A 37 -19.07 -0.17 32.68
N ALA A 38 -19.43 0.92 31.97
CA ALA A 38 -19.50 1.00 30.51
C ALA A 38 -20.48 0.01 29.86
N GLU A 39 -21.36 -0.62 30.65
CA GLU A 39 -22.33 -1.58 30.17
C GLU A 39 -23.45 -0.90 29.37
N LEU A 40 -23.77 -1.44 28.20
CA LEU A 40 -24.91 -1.03 27.38
C LEU A 40 -26.21 -1.58 27.97
N LEU A 41 -27.10 -0.71 28.45
CA LEU A 41 -28.34 -1.09 29.12
C LEU A 41 -29.54 -1.18 28.18
N SER A 42 -29.61 -0.27 27.21
CA SER A 42 -30.70 -0.24 26.23
C SER A 42 -30.29 0.54 24.99
N HIS A 43 -30.90 0.19 23.86
CA HIS A 43 -30.75 0.94 22.62
C HIS A 43 -31.96 0.76 21.70
N HIS A 44 -32.05 1.64 20.70
CA HIS A 44 -32.93 1.50 19.55
C HIS A 44 -32.20 1.96 18.28
N LEU A 45 -32.60 1.41 17.14
CA LEU A 45 -32.01 1.67 15.83
C LEU A 45 -33.12 1.94 14.82
N VAL A 46 -32.94 2.98 14.01
CA VAL A 46 -33.79 3.30 12.86
C VAL A 46 -32.89 3.38 11.62
N GLU A 47 -33.24 2.67 10.56
CA GLU A 47 -32.52 2.74 9.28
C GLU A 47 -32.81 4.07 8.56
N ILE A 48 -31.80 4.61 7.89
CA ILE A 48 -31.90 5.84 7.09
C ILE A 48 -31.88 5.49 5.62
N LYS A 49 -32.80 6.08 4.85
CA LYS A 49 -32.82 5.92 3.40
C LYS A 49 -31.83 6.85 2.74
N GLN A 50 -31.04 6.27 1.84
CA GLN A 50 -30.14 7.01 0.96
C GLN A 50 -30.80 7.24 -0.39
N SER A 51 -30.71 8.46 -0.89
CA SER A 51 -31.15 8.84 -2.22
C SER A 51 -29.96 8.86 -3.18
N PHE A 52 -30.16 8.35 -4.39
CA PHE A 52 -29.15 8.29 -5.45
C PHE A 52 -29.69 8.99 -6.72
N PRO A 53 -29.76 10.33 -6.76
CA PRO A 53 -30.41 11.04 -7.88
C PRO A 53 -29.72 10.83 -9.23
N LYS A 54 -28.40 10.62 -9.20
CA LYS A 54 -27.53 10.39 -10.37
C LYS A 54 -26.41 9.42 -9.97
N GLU A 55 -25.73 8.85 -10.97
CA GLU A 55 -24.55 8.03 -10.73
C GLU A 55 -23.48 8.80 -9.92
N GLY A 56 -22.98 8.18 -8.86
CA GLY A 56 -22.01 8.77 -7.94
C GLY A 56 -22.57 9.82 -6.98
N TRP A 57 -23.87 10.17 -7.05
CA TRP A 57 -24.51 11.12 -6.15
C TRP A 57 -25.21 10.40 -5.01
N VAL A 58 -24.98 10.86 -3.78
CA VAL A 58 -25.56 10.27 -2.57
C VAL A 58 -26.03 11.36 -1.64
N GLU A 59 -27.32 11.32 -1.31
CA GLU A 59 -28.02 12.31 -0.51
C GLU A 59 -28.83 11.66 0.60
N GLU A 60 -29.01 12.40 1.70
CA GLU A 60 -29.91 12.05 2.80
C GLU A 60 -30.82 13.23 3.12
N ASP A 61 -32.08 12.97 3.47
CA ASP A 61 -33.00 14.02 3.93
C ASP A 61 -32.66 14.44 5.38
N PRO A 62 -32.27 15.70 5.63
CA PRO A 62 -31.98 16.19 6.98
C PRO A 62 -33.10 16.02 7.99
N LYS A 63 -34.36 16.01 7.54
CA LYS A 63 -35.54 15.81 8.38
C LYS A 63 -35.71 14.35 8.75
N GLU A 64 -35.44 13.42 7.83
CA GLU A 64 -35.44 11.98 8.13
C GLU A 64 -34.35 11.64 9.16
N ILE A 65 -33.15 12.22 9.00
CA ILE A 65 -32.08 12.12 10.00
C ILE A 65 -32.59 12.58 11.38
N LEU A 66 -33.17 13.78 11.47
CA LEU A 66 -33.64 14.32 12.75
C LEU A 66 -34.79 13.48 13.35
N GLN A 67 -35.75 13.06 12.53
CA GLN A 67 -36.89 12.25 12.97
C GLN A 67 -36.44 10.89 13.51
N SER A 68 -35.46 10.26 12.86
CA SER A 68 -34.89 9.00 13.32
C SER A 68 -34.23 9.12 14.69
N VAL A 69 -33.57 10.26 14.98
CA VAL A 69 -32.96 10.53 16.30
C VAL A 69 -34.06 10.61 17.37
N TYR A 70 -35.14 11.36 17.12
CA TYR A 70 -36.25 11.45 18.06
C TYR A 70 -36.91 10.10 18.32
N GLU A 71 -37.15 9.31 17.27
CA GLU A 71 -37.72 7.97 17.40
C GLU A 71 -36.80 7.04 18.22
N CYS A 72 -35.50 6.99 17.91
CA CYS A 72 -34.55 6.20 18.68
C CYS A 72 -34.52 6.60 20.16
N MET A 73 -34.54 7.89 20.46
CA MET A 73 -34.59 8.40 21.84
C MET A 73 -35.86 7.95 22.56
N GLU A 74 -37.03 8.18 21.96
CA GLU A 74 -38.33 7.83 22.55
C GLU A 74 -38.42 6.32 22.82
N ARG A 75 -38.15 5.49 21.81
CA ARG A 75 -38.20 4.02 21.92
C ARG A 75 -37.22 3.46 22.94
N THR A 76 -36.04 4.06 23.07
CA THR A 76 -35.06 3.62 24.07
C THR A 76 -35.51 4.00 25.49
N CYS A 77 -36.06 5.20 25.69
CA CYS A 77 -36.64 5.60 26.97
C CYS A 77 -37.85 4.74 27.37
N GLU A 78 -38.69 4.34 26.41
CA GLU A 78 -39.77 3.36 26.63
C GLU A 78 -39.21 2.02 27.12
N LYS A 79 -38.19 1.47 26.43
CA LYS A 79 -37.53 0.22 26.83
C LYS A 79 -36.89 0.30 28.21
N LEU A 80 -36.23 1.40 28.56
CA LEU A 80 -35.65 1.61 29.90
C LEU A 80 -36.73 1.59 30.98
N THR A 81 -37.87 2.24 30.72
CA THR A 81 -39.01 2.25 31.64
C THR A 81 -39.58 0.84 31.84
N GLN A 82 -39.67 0.04 30.76
CA GLN A 82 -40.09 -1.37 30.82
C GLN A 82 -39.11 -2.25 31.62
N LEU A 83 -37.82 -1.92 31.62
CA LEU A 83 -36.79 -2.55 32.43
C LEU A 83 -36.76 -2.04 33.89
N ASN A 84 -37.72 -1.20 34.30
CA ASN A 84 -37.76 -0.53 35.61
C ASN A 84 -36.52 0.34 35.91
N ILE A 85 -35.87 0.88 34.86
CA ILE A 85 -34.75 1.81 34.96
C ILE A 85 -35.28 3.24 34.86
N ASP A 86 -34.93 4.09 35.82
CA ASP A 86 -35.37 5.48 35.87
C ASP A 86 -34.60 6.34 34.85
N ILE A 87 -35.31 6.90 33.87
CA ILE A 87 -34.73 7.77 32.83
C ILE A 87 -34.10 9.05 33.41
N SER A 88 -34.50 9.49 34.60
CA SER A 88 -33.90 10.65 35.27
C SER A 88 -32.45 10.40 35.71
N ASN A 89 -31.99 9.15 35.67
CA ASN A 89 -30.59 8.80 35.89
C ASN A 89 -29.70 9.11 34.68
N ILE A 90 -30.24 9.39 33.50
CA ILE A 90 -29.47 9.89 32.36
C ILE A 90 -29.01 11.31 32.68
N LYS A 91 -27.70 11.51 32.82
CA LYS A 91 -27.11 12.79 33.25
C LYS A 91 -26.51 13.60 32.11
N ALA A 92 -26.26 12.98 30.96
CA ALA A 92 -25.69 13.63 29.79
C ALA A 92 -26.01 12.85 28.51
N ILE A 93 -25.91 13.55 27.38
CA ILE A 93 -26.04 13.01 26.03
C ILE A 93 -24.76 13.36 25.24
N GLY A 94 -24.16 12.35 24.63
CA GLY A 94 -23.13 12.49 23.61
C GLY A 94 -23.71 12.42 22.20
N VAL A 95 -23.09 13.10 21.26
CA VAL A 95 -23.41 13.03 19.83
C VAL A 95 -22.18 12.48 19.10
N THR A 96 -22.41 11.49 18.25
CA THR A 96 -21.45 11.05 17.26
C THR A 96 -22.14 10.86 15.92
N ASN A 97 -21.43 11.12 14.85
CA ASN A 97 -22.01 11.26 13.53
C ASN A 97 -21.06 10.83 12.43
N GLN A 98 -21.62 10.43 11.29
CA GLN A 98 -20.87 10.37 10.04
C GLN A 98 -20.25 11.74 9.75
N ARG A 99 -18.95 11.71 9.43
CA ARG A 99 -18.14 12.91 9.20
C ARG A 99 -18.34 13.41 7.77
N GLU A 100 -17.87 14.63 7.49
CA GLU A 100 -17.89 15.35 6.22
C GLU A 100 -19.27 15.67 5.59
N THR A 101 -20.30 14.84 5.79
CA THR A 101 -21.67 15.03 5.29
C THR A 101 -22.15 16.44 5.61
N THR A 102 -22.56 17.17 4.57
CA THR A 102 -22.71 18.63 4.60
C THR A 102 -24.16 19.04 4.50
N LEU A 103 -24.60 19.87 5.45
CA LEU A 103 -25.95 20.44 5.52
C LEU A 103 -25.90 21.96 5.45
N VAL A 104 -26.92 22.55 4.82
CA VAL A 104 -27.19 23.98 4.85
C VAL A 104 -28.67 24.19 5.13
N TRP A 105 -28.98 25.02 6.12
CA TRP A 105 -30.33 25.35 6.52
C TRP A 105 -30.49 26.85 6.74
N ASP A 106 -31.73 27.31 6.80
CA ASP A 106 -32.06 28.71 7.07
C ASP A 106 -32.29 28.91 8.58
N LYS A 107 -31.59 29.88 9.17
CA LYS A 107 -31.66 30.19 10.61
C LYS A 107 -33.01 30.75 11.06
N GLU A 108 -33.75 31.40 10.17
CA GLU A 108 -35.03 32.04 10.47
C GLU A 108 -36.19 31.06 10.36
N THR A 109 -36.23 30.28 9.28
CA THR A 109 -37.30 29.29 9.06
C THR A 109 -37.05 27.98 9.81
N GLY A 110 -35.77 27.64 9.99
CA GLY A 110 -35.28 26.37 10.54
C GLY A 110 -35.31 25.20 9.57
N GLU A 111 -35.61 25.47 8.29
CA GLU A 111 -35.76 24.45 7.27
C GLU A 111 -34.43 24.17 6.54
N PRO A 112 -34.13 22.90 6.22
CA PRO A 112 -33.01 22.58 5.33
C PRO A 112 -33.27 23.16 3.93
N LEU A 113 -32.23 23.73 3.33
CA LEU A 113 -32.33 24.36 2.00
C LEU A 113 -32.07 23.39 0.85
N TYR A 114 -31.47 22.24 1.16
CA TYR A 114 -31.23 21.14 0.24
C TYR A 114 -31.02 19.85 1.04
N ASN A 115 -31.02 18.69 0.39
CA ASN A 115 -30.62 17.44 1.04
C ASN A 115 -29.17 17.50 1.54
N ALA A 116 -28.85 16.70 2.56
CA ALA A 116 -27.47 16.56 2.99
C ALA A 116 -26.65 15.85 1.89
N ILE A 117 -25.51 16.43 1.51
CA ILE A 117 -24.57 15.77 0.58
C ILE A 117 -23.65 14.86 1.39
N VAL A 118 -23.77 13.55 1.17
CA VAL A 118 -23.07 12.52 1.96
C VAL A 118 -21.58 12.48 1.63
N TRP A 119 -20.75 12.07 2.58
CA TRP A 119 -19.29 12.03 2.45
C TRP A 119 -18.77 11.28 1.21
N LEU A 120 -19.41 10.18 0.81
CA LEU A 120 -19.04 9.34 -0.33
C LEU A 120 -19.54 9.86 -1.69
N ASP A 121 -20.23 11.01 -1.71
CA ASP A 121 -20.72 11.65 -2.94
C ASP A 121 -19.57 12.18 -3.82
N LEU A 122 -19.66 11.89 -5.13
CA LEU A 122 -18.65 12.23 -6.13
C LEU A 122 -19.02 13.44 -7.00
N ARG A 123 -20.17 14.10 -6.78
CA ARG A 123 -20.62 15.23 -7.64
C ARG A 123 -19.66 16.39 -7.66
N THR A 124 -18.88 16.55 -6.60
CA THR A 124 -17.93 17.65 -6.41
C THR A 124 -16.62 17.44 -7.16
N GLN A 125 -16.49 16.37 -7.96
CA GLN A 125 -15.28 16.08 -8.74
C GLN A 125 -14.88 17.25 -9.64
N SER A 126 -15.83 17.86 -10.36
CA SER A 126 -15.56 19.03 -11.21
C SER A 126 -15.17 20.27 -10.40
N THR A 127 -15.75 20.46 -9.21
CA THR A 127 -15.37 21.51 -8.26
C THR A 127 -13.92 21.32 -7.81
N VAL A 128 -13.54 20.09 -7.45
CA VAL A 128 -12.18 19.70 -7.03
C VAL A 128 -11.18 19.95 -8.15
N GLU A 129 -11.47 19.52 -9.37
CA GLU A 129 -10.60 19.73 -10.54
C GLU A 129 -10.40 21.22 -10.83
N ARG A 130 -11.47 22.01 -10.77
CA ARG A 130 -11.41 23.47 -10.94
C ARG A 130 -10.57 24.13 -9.86
N LEU A 131 -10.68 23.68 -8.60
CA LEU A 131 -9.86 24.18 -7.50
C LEU A 131 -8.39 23.82 -7.71
N ILE A 132 -8.08 22.54 -7.99
CA ILE A 132 -6.72 22.06 -8.25
C ILE A 132 -6.09 22.82 -9.43
N ASN A 133 -6.84 23.07 -10.50
CA ASN A 133 -6.34 23.83 -11.66
C ASN A 133 -5.99 25.29 -11.33
N LYS A 134 -6.66 25.90 -10.34
CA LYS A 134 -6.35 27.24 -9.82
C LYS A 134 -5.25 27.23 -8.76
N THR A 135 -4.99 26.08 -8.13
CA THR A 135 -3.94 25.93 -7.12
C THR A 135 -2.54 26.06 -7.71
N PRO A 136 -1.62 26.81 -7.08
CA PRO A 136 -0.22 26.84 -7.49
C PRO A 136 0.38 25.44 -7.64
N GLY A 137 0.99 25.16 -8.81
CA GLY A 137 1.60 23.88 -9.11
C GLY A 137 0.60 22.71 -9.28
N ARG A 138 -0.71 22.96 -9.37
CA ARG A 138 -1.77 21.93 -9.46
C ARG A 138 -1.66 20.85 -8.39
N ASN A 139 -1.24 21.26 -7.20
CA ASN A 139 -0.91 20.34 -6.11
C ASN A 139 -2.16 20.06 -5.25
N LYS A 140 -2.67 18.83 -5.29
CA LYS A 140 -3.78 18.38 -4.44
C LYS A 140 -3.48 18.50 -2.93
N ASN A 141 -2.21 18.54 -2.52
CA ASN A 141 -1.80 18.67 -1.12
C ASN A 141 -1.52 20.11 -0.67
N HIS A 142 -1.86 21.13 -1.47
CA HIS A 142 -1.52 22.53 -1.18
C HIS A 142 -2.01 23.00 0.20
N LEU A 143 -3.20 22.57 0.62
CA LEU A 143 -3.81 22.97 1.89
C LEU A 143 -3.41 22.08 3.07
N LYS A 144 -2.69 20.97 2.81
CA LYS A 144 -2.39 19.94 3.81
C LYS A 144 -1.65 20.52 5.02
N HIS A 145 -0.76 21.50 4.83
CA HIS A 145 -0.01 22.12 5.92
C HIS A 145 -0.89 22.82 6.98
N LYS A 146 -2.11 23.26 6.64
CA LYS A 146 -3.08 23.88 7.57
C LYS A 146 -4.15 22.90 8.02
N THR A 147 -4.67 22.07 7.12
CA THR A 147 -5.84 21.23 7.37
C THR A 147 -5.48 19.79 7.74
N GLY A 148 -4.30 19.31 7.37
CA GLY A 148 -3.96 17.89 7.38
C GLY A 148 -4.54 17.08 6.22
N LEU A 149 -5.30 17.72 5.33
CA LEU A 149 -6.13 17.06 4.30
C LEU A 149 -5.71 17.42 2.86
N PRO A 150 -5.81 16.48 1.91
CA PRO A 150 -5.73 16.78 0.48
C PRO A 150 -7.03 17.41 -0.04
N ILE A 151 -6.98 18.10 -1.18
CA ILE A 151 -8.17 18.52 -1.92
C ILE A 151 -8.80 17.28 -2.55
N SER A 152 -10.00 16.91 -2.08
CA SER A 152 -10.74 15.71 -2.48
C SER A 152 -12.24 15.96 -2.40
N THR A 153 -13.04 15.17 -3.11
CA THR A 153 -14.51 15.20 -3.07
C THR A 153 -15.06 14.87 -1.69
N TYR A 154 -14.26 14.19 -0.87
CA TYR A 154 -14.63 13.67 0.44
C TYR A 154 -15.04 14.77 1.44
N PHE A 155 -14.39 15.94 1.44
CA PHE A 155 -14.52 16.93 2.53
C PHE A 155 -15.62 17.98 2.32
N SER A 156 -16.05 18.64 3.41
CA SER A 156 -17.24 19.49 3.42
C SER A 156 -17.11 20.78 2.59
N ALA A 157 -15.94 21.44 2.56
CA ALA A 157 -15.77 22.72 1.86
C ALA A 157 -16.16 22.64 0.38
N VAL A 158 -15.80 21.55 -0.31
CA VAL A 158 -16.13 21.39 -1.74
C VAL A 158 -17.61 21.10 -1.97
N LYS A 159 -18.28 20.45 -1.01
CA LYS A 159 -19.73 20.21 -1.02
C LYS A 159 -20.50 21.51 -0.77
N LEU A 160 -20.08 22.28 0.22
CA LEU A 160 -20.64 23.60 0.50
C LEU A 160 -20.46 24.55 -0.68
N ARG A 161 -19.28 24.59 -1.29
CA ARG A 161 -19.04 25.37 -2.50
C ARG A 161 -19.95 24.95 -3.65
N TRP A 162 -20.15 23.64 -3.84
CA TRP A 162 -21.03 23.13 -4.87
C TRP A 162 -22.49 23.55 -4.61
N LEU A 163 -22.98 23.46 -3.37
CA LEU A 163 -24.33 23.91 -3.02
C LEU A 163 -24.52 25.41 -3.32
N MET A 164 -23.56 26.25 -2.94
CA MET A 164 -23.59 27.69 -3.22
C MET A 164 -23.51 28.05 -4.71
N ASP A 165 -22.98 27.15 -5.54
CA ASP A 165 -22.85 27.34 -7.00
C ASP A 165 -24.05 26.79 -7.78
N ASN A 166 -24.81 25.84 -7.23
CA ASN A 166 -25.78 25.03 -7.99
C ASN A 166 -27.20 25.00 -7.40
N VAL A 167 -27.39 25.49 -6.17
CA VAL A 167 -28.71 25.52 -5.50
C VAL A 167 -29.07 26.96 -5.20
N ASP A 168 -30.06 27.48 -5.93
CA ASP A 168 -30.48 28.89 -5.87
C ASP A 168 -30.94 29.27 -4.45
N GLU A 169 -31.66 28.40 -3.76
CA GLU A 169 -32.14 28.62 -2.39
C GLU A 169 -30.97 28.78 -1.39
N VAL A 170 -29.89 28.02 -1.59
CA VAL A 170 -28.67 28.14 -0.78
C VAL A 170 -27.95 29.44 -1.11
N HIS A 171 -27.83 29.78 -2.40
CA HIS A 171 -27.21 31.02 -2.85
C HIS A 171 -27.91 32.24 -2.23
N ASP A 172 -29.24 32.30 -2.36
CA ASP A 172 -30.07 33.40 -1.85
C ASP A 172 -29.99 33.52 -0.34
N ALA A 173 -29.98 32.39 0.39
CA ALA A 173 -29.86 32.40 1.84
C ALA A 173 -28.48 32.87 2.31
N VAL A 174 -27.40 32.54 1.58
CA VAL A 174 -26.05 33.04 1.89
C VAL A 174 -25.97 34.54 1.66
N VAL A 175 -26.43 35.04 0.51
CA VAL A 175 -26.42 36.48 0.18
C VAL A 175 -27.30 37.27 1.14
N SER A 176 -28.41 36.69 1.60
CA SER A 176 -29.32 37.31 2.58
C SER A 176 -28.87 37.14 4.04
N HIS A 177 -27.69 36.56 4.30
CA HIS A 177 -27.18 36.26 5.65
C HIS A 177 -28.11 35.39 6.51
N ARG A 178 -28.96 34.56 5.90
CA ARG A 178 -29.88 33.62 6.57
C ARG A 178 -29.34 32.20 6.67
N ALA A 179 -28.37 31.83 5.82
CA ALA A 179 -27.82 30.48 5.81
C ALA A 179 -27.00 30.16 7.08
N MET A 180 -27.14 28.93 7.54
CA MET A 180 -26.22 28.25 8.45
C MET A 180 -25.67 27.01 7.76
N PHE A 181 -24.38 26.76 7.94
CA PHE A 181 -23.72 25.53 7.53
C PHE A 181 -23.40 24.66 8.75
N GLY A 182 -23.36 23.35 8.53
CA GLY A 182 -22.80 22.42 9.50
C GLY A 182 -22.60 21.03 8.94
N THR A 183 -21.74 20.27 9.60
CA THR A 183 -21.77 18.81 9.56
C THR A 183 -22.96 18.30 10.37
N VAL A 184 -23.22 16.99 10.34
CA VAL A 184 -24.40 16.38 10.98
C VAL A 184 -24.49 16.70 12.48
N ASP A 185 -23.38 16.69 13.21
CA ASP A 185 -23.34 17.09 14.62
C ASP A 185 -23.91 18.49 14.85
N SER A 186 -23.52 19.45 14.01
CA SER A 186 -23.98 20.83 14.14
C SER A 186 -25.48 20.95 13.90
N TRP A 187 -26.00 20.22 12.91
CA TRP A 187 -27.44 20.14 12.63
C TRP A 187 -28.21 19.55 13.82
N LEU A 188 -27.73 18.42 14.37
CA LEU A 188 -28.37 17.76 15.50
C LEU A 188 -28.33 18.63 16.76
N ILE A 189 -27.18 19.18 17.12
CA ILE A 189 -27.04 20.04 18.30
C ILE A 189 -27.95 21.27 18.14
N TRP A 190 -27.96 21.90 16.98
CA TRP A 190 -28.81 23.07 16.72
C TRP A 190 -30.31 22.72 16.88
N CYS A 191 -30.78 21.63 16.28
CA CYS A 191 -32.18 21.20 16.39
C CYS A 191 -32.55 20.84 17.84
N LEU A 192 -31.76 20.00 18.49
CA LEU A 192 -32.06 19.43 19.81
C LEU A 192 -32.02 20.49 20.94
N THR A 193 -31.28 21.57 20.74
CA THR A 193 -31.18 22.69 21.69
C THR A 193 -32.20 23.81 21.45
N GLY A 194 -33.02 23.72 20.40
CA GLY A 194 -34.16 24.62 20.18
C GLY A 194 -34.35 25.12 18.75
N GLY A 195 -33.46 24.80 17.82
CA GLY A 195 -33.55 25.19 16.41
C GLY A 195 -33.69 26.70 16.23
N LYS A 196 -34.67 27.15 15.45
CA LYS A 196 -34.94 28.60 15.26
C LYS A 196 -35.33 29.33 16.55
N SER A 197 -35.72 28.59 17.59
CA SER A 197 -36.09 29.12 18.91
C SER A 197 -34.89 29.18 19.88
N GLY A 198 -33.70 29.49 19.36
CA GLY A 198 -32.47 29.67 20.15
C GLY A 198 -31.54 28.44 20.22
N GLY A 199 -31.58 27.60 19.20
CA GLY A 199 -30.65 26.48 19.01
C GLY A 199 -29.21 26.94 18.93
N VAL A 200 -28.31 26.16 19.54
CA VAL A 200 -26.89 26.44 19.61
C VAL A 200 -26.22 25.97 18.32
N HIS A 201 -25.66 26.90 17.56
CA HIS A 201 -24.91 26.61 16.33
C HIS A 201 -23.43 26.40 16.64
N CYS A 202 -23.04 25.14 16.83
CA CYS A 202 -21.67 24.76 17.17
C CYS A 202 -21.28 23.39 16.58
N THR A 203 -19.97 23.13 16.53
CA THR A 203 -19.36 21.86 16.12
C THR A 203 -18.19 21.55 17.03
N ASP A 204 -17.75 20.30 17.11
CA ASP A 204 -16.53 19.95 17.82
C ASP A 204 -15.27 20.01 16.91
N VAL A 205 -14.09 20.07 17.53
CA VAL A 205 -12.81 20.11 16.80
C VAL A 205 -12.58 18.91 15.87
N THR A 206 -13.14 17.74 16.18
CA THR A 206 -12.95 16.55 15.33
C THR A 206 -13.75 16.69 14.04
N ASN A 207 -15.04 17.04 14.10
CA ASN A 207 -15.85 17.32 12.91
C ASN A 207 -15.33 18.54 12.13
N ALA A 208 -14.96 19.63 12.82
CA ALA A 208 -14.39 20.82 12.19
C ALA A 208 -13.14 20.48 11.35
N SER A 209 -12.26 19.61 11.86
CA SER A 209 -11.04 19.18 11.16
C SER A 209 -11.30 18.48 9.82
N ARG A 210 -12.54 18.04 9.57
CA ARG A 210 -12.96 17.32 8.35
C ARG A 210 -13.52 18.22 7.25
N THR A 211 -13.61 19.52 7.51
CA THR A 211 -14.27 20.46 6.60
C THR A 211 -13.34 21.01 5.51
N MET A 212 -12.02 20.98 5.71
CA MET A 212 -11.01 21.80 4.99
C MET A 212 -11.10 23.31 5.21
N LEU A 213 -11.92 23.80 6.13
CA LEU A 213 -12.00 25.23 6.52
C LEU A 213 -11.32 25.51 7.85
N PHE A 214 -10.97 24.45 8.58
CA PHE A 214 -10.41 24.47 9.91
C PHE A 214 -8.89 24.30 9.88
N ASN A 215 -8.18 25.13 10.64
CA ASN A 215 -6.74 24.99 10.82
C ASN A 215 -6.47 24.14 12.06
N ILE A 216 -5.87 22.97 11.85
CA ILE A 216 -5.66 21.98 12.91
C ILE A 216 -4.63 22.45 13.94
N HIS A 217 -3.81 23.46 13.64
CA HIS A 217 -2.79 23.98 14.57
C HIS A 217 -3.36 25.07 15.48
N THR A 218 -4.20 25.95 14.94
CA THR A 218 -4.85 27.02 15.72
C THR A 218 -6.13 26.55 16.41
N LEU A 219 -6.68 25.42 15.94
CA LEU A 219 -7.96 24.86 16.35
C LEU A 219 -9.14 25.83 16.17
N ASP A 220 -9.13 26.56 15.05
CA ASP A 220 -10.20 27.51 14.68
C ASP A 220 -10.38 27.57 13.15
N TRP A 221 -11.47 28.21 12.71
CA TRP A 221 -11.70 28.52 11.30
C TRP A 221 -10.60 29.42 10.75
N ASP A 222 -10.09 29.10 9.56
CA ASP A 222 -9.00 29.83 8.94
C ASP A 222 -9.55 30.78 7.84
N PRO A 223 -9.36 32.10 7.97
CA PRO A 223 -9.85 33.06 6.97
C PRO A 223 -9.27 32.85 5.57
N GLU A 224 -8.04 32.37 5.46
CA GLU A 224 -7.40 32.10 4.17
C GLU A 224 -8.04 30.88 3.50
N LEU A 225 -8.35 29.83 4.27
CA LEU A 225 -9.09 28.67 3.76
C LEU A 225 -10.49 29.07 3.31
N CYS A 226 -11.21 29.85 4.11
CA CYS A 226 -12.55 30.34 3.76
C CYS A 226 -12.51 31.18 2.48
N THR A 227 -11.53 32.08 2.34
CA THR A 227 -11.31 32.86 1.12
C THR A 227 -10.99 31.97 -0.09
N TYR A 228 -10.15 30.95 0.09
CA TYR A 228 -9.76 30.02 -0.97
C TYR A 228 -10.97 29.28 -1.57
N PHE A 229 -11.92 28.85 -0.74
CA PHE A 229 -13.15 28.20 -1.19
C PHE A 229 -14.29 29.21 -1.50
N GLY A 230 -14.11 30.50 -1.22
CA GLY A 230 -15.16 31.51 -1.35
C GLY A 230 -16.34 31.29 -0.41
N ILE A 231 -16.06 30.82 0.81
CA ILE A 231 -17.06 30.53 1.84
C ILE A 231 -17.06 31.67 2.87
N PRO A 232 -18.21 32.31 3.14
CA PRO A 232 -18.32 33.32 4.19
C PRO A 232 -18.15 32.69 5.56
N MET A 233 -17.41 33.34 6.46
CA MET A 233 -17.19 32.80 7.82
C MET A 233 -18.46 32.89 8.68
N GLU A 234 -19.38 33.78 8.35
CA GLU A 234 -20.58 34.07 9.14
C GLU A 234 -21.57 32.90 9.17
N ILE A 235 -21.49 31.97 8.21
CA ILE A 235 -22.36 30.79 8.16
C ILE A 235 -21.78 29.60 8.94
N LEU A 236 -20.54 29.69 9.43
CA LEU A 236 -19.85 28.57 10.08
C LEU A 236 -20.24 28.44 11.57
N PRO A 237 -20.37 27.21 12.09
CA PRO A 237 -20.70 26.98 13.50
C PRO A 237 -19.54 27.37 14.42
N LYS A 238 -19.82 27.72 15.67
CA LYS A 238 -18.76 27.94 16.65
C LYS A 238 -18.05 26.63 16.99
N VAL A 239 -16.72 26.57 16.83
CA VAL A 239 -15.94 25.38 17.20
C VAL A 239 -15.75 25.29 18.71
N ARG A 240 -15.87 24.08 19.23
CA ARG A 240 -15.80 23.71 20.64
C ARG A 240 -14.94 22.45 20.85
N SER A 241 -14.49 22.23 22.07
CA SER A 241 -13.83 20.98 22.46
C SER A 241 -14.82 19.81 22.40
N SER A 242 -14.34 18.58 22.25
CA SER A 242 -15.19 17.38 22.14
C SER A 242 -15.96 17.03 23.42
N SER A 243 -15.57 17.57 24.58
CA SER A 243 -16.20 17.33 25.88
C SER A 243 -16.44 18.65 26.63
N GLU A 244 -17.61 19.24 26.43
CA GLU A 244 -18.08 20.45 27.10
C GLU A 244 -19.61 20.55 26.99
N ILE A 245 -20.28 21.29 27.88
CA ILE A 245 -21.73 21.50 27.76
C ILE A 245 -22.03 22.44 26.58
N TYR A 246 -22.55 21.88 25.49
CA TYR A 246 -22.94 22.61 24.29
C TYR A 246 -24.24 23.37 24.50
N GLY A 247 -25.23 22.69 25.09
CA GLY A 247 -26.56 23.19 25.39
C GLY A 247 -27.40 22.14 26.10
N LEU A 248 -28.65 22.47 26.42
CA LEU A 248 -29.60 21.55 27.06
C LEU A 248 -30.63 21.09 26.04
N MET A 249 -31.01 19.81 26.10
CA MET A 249 -32.16 19.28 25.37
C MET A 249 -33.40 20.11 25.65
N LYS A 250 -34.09 20.57 24.60
CA LYS A 250 -35.22 21.50 24.74
C LYS A 250 -36.58 20.83 24.88
N SER A 251 -36.73 19.60 24.38
CA SER A 251 -38.01 18.89 24.30
C SER A 251 -37.85 17.37 24.45
N GLY A 252 -38.97 16.67 24.62
CA GLY A 252 -39.02 15.21 24.78
C GLY A 252 -38.73 14.73 26.20
N ALA A 253 -38.66 13.40 26.37
CA ALA A 253 -38.46 12.75 27.67
C ALA A 253 -37.14 13.11 28.38
N LEU A 254 -36.18 13.65 27.63
CA LEU A 254 -34.85 14.03 28.12
C LEU A 254 -34.66 15.56 28.17
N SER A 255 -35.75 16.33 28.18
CA SER A 255 -35.69 17.79 28.32
C SER A 255 -34.90 18.21 29.56
N GLY A 256 -33.99 19.17 29.39
CA GLY A 256 -33.10 19.67 30.44
C GLY A 256 -31.80 18.89 30.63
N ILE A 257 -31.65 17.71 30.01
CA ILE A 257 -30.39 16.96 30.03
C ILE A 257 -29.34 17.66 29.15
N PRO A 258 -28.09 17.83 29.61
CA PRO A 258 -27.05 18.46 28.82
C PRO A 258 -26.59 17.58 27.66
N ILE A 259 -26.47 18.19 26.48
CA ILE A 259 -25.65 17.66 25.40
C ILE A 259 -24.24 18.13 25.69
N SER A 260 -23.35 17.20 26.04
CA SER A 260 -22.03 17.53 26.59
C SER A 260 -20.85 16.78 25.98
N GLY A 261 -21.10 15.93 24.99
CA GLY A 261 -20.05 15.26 24.20
C GLY A 261 -20.38 15.35 22.72
N CYS A 262 -19.38 15.63 21.89
CA CYS A 262 -19.50 15.57 20.44
C CYS A 262 -18.16 15.14 19.83
N LEU A 263 -18.19 14.09 19.02
CA LEU A 263 -17.03 13.51 18.34
C LEU A 263 -17.50 12.97 16.99
N GLY A 264 -16.73 13.16 15.91
CA GLY A 264 -16.98 12.42 14.67
C GLY A 264 -16.83 10.91 14.90
N ASP A 265 -17.61 10.09 14.19
CA ASP A 265 -17.72 8.63 14.38
C ASP A 265 -16.39 7.90 14.61
N GLN A 266 -15.40 8.14 13.75
CA GLN A 266 -14.12 7.45 13.85
C GLN A 266 -13.29 7.92 15.05
N SER A 267 -13.39 9.20 15.41
CA SER A 267 -12.79 9.77 16.62
C SER A 267 -13.49 9.27 17.88
N ALA A 268 -14.81 9.12 17.85
CA ALA A 268 -15.59 8.54 18.93
C ALA A 268 -15.21 7.08 19.15
N ALA A 269 -15.07 6.27 18.09
CA ALA A 269 -14.59 4.89 18.19
C ALA A 269 -13.17 4.81 18.81
N LEU A 270 -12.27 5.75 18.48
CA LEU A 270 -10.94 5.84 19.10
C LEU A 270 -11.02 6.08 20.61
N VAL A 271 -11.89 7.00 21.05
CA VAL A 271 -12.15 7.26 22.48
C VAL A 271 -12.80 6.05 23.16
N GLY A 272 -13.80 5.42 22.54
CA GLY A 272 -14.51 4.26 23.08
C GLY A 272 -13.65 3.00 23.20
N GLN A 273 -12.63 2.88 22.36
CA GLN A 273 -11.57 1.86 22.44
C GLN A 273 -10.46 2.23 23.44
N MET A 274 -10.61 3.34 24.16
CA MET A 274 -9.65 3.82 25.17
C MET A 274 -8.24 4.07 24.61
N CYS A 275 -8.14 4.46 23.33
CA CYS A 275 -6.89 4.83 22.67
C CYS A 275 -6.44 6.23 23.10
N PHE A 276 -6.16 6.43 24.39
CA PHE A 276 -5.77 7.72 24.97
C PHE A 276 -4.27 8.01 24.93
N GLN A 277 -3.45 7.01 24.65
CA GLN A 277 -1.99 7.10 24.62
C GLN A 277 -1.47 7.12 23.18
N ASP A 278 -0.35 7.82 22.99
CA ASP A 278 0.37 7.85 21.71
C ASP A 278 0.73 6.43 21.24
N GLY A 279 0.54 6.17 19.95
CA GLY A 279 0.78 4.88 19.32
C GLY A 279 -0.39 3.92 19.37
N GLN A 280 -1.41 4.13 20.22
CA GLN A 280 -2.60 3.30 20.21
C GLN A 280 -3.45 3.57 18.96
N ALA A 281 -3.96 2.49 18.35
CA ALA A 281 -4.72 2.58 17.11
C ALA A 281 -5.90 1.61 17.10
N LYS A 282 -6.93 1.99 16.36
CA LYS A 282 -8.11 1.18 16.11
C LYS A 282 -8.47 1.16 14.63
N ASN A 283 -9.06 0.06 14.17
CA ASN A 283 -9.67 -0.06 12.84
C ASN A 283 -11.16 -0.39 12.93
N THR A 284 -12.00 0.43 12.33
CA THR A 284 -13.45 0.19 12.25
C THR A 284 -13.78 -0.45 10.91
N TYR A 285 -14.37 -1.66 10.93
CA TYR A 285 -14.82 -2.38 9.72
C TYR A 285 -16.33 -2.21 9.51
N GLY A 286 -16.69 -1.22 8.70
CA GLY A 286 -18.06 -0.95 8.25
C GLY A 286 -18.20 -1.12 6.74
N THR A 287 -18.98 -0.25 6.09
CA THR A 287 -19.06 -0.18 4.63
C THR A 287 -17.67 0.04 4.00
N GLY A 288 -16.87 0.91 4.61
CA GLY A 288 -15.42 1.03 4.43
C GLY A 288 -14.64 0.65 5.71
N CYS A 289 -13.32 0.74 5.67
CA CYS A 289 -12.46 0.63 6.86
C CYS A 289 -11.81 1.97 7.19
N PHE A 290 -11.71 2.28 8.47
CA PHE A 290 -11.05 3.49 8.95
C PHE A 290 -10.09 3.14 10.08
N LEU A 291 -8.80 3.20 9.77
CA LEU A 291 -7.72 3.03 10.73
C LEU A 291 -7.34 4.41 11.25
N LEU A 292 -7.42 4.60 12.56
CA LEU A 292 -6.97 5.81 13.25
C LEU A 292 -5.93 5.43 14.29
N ARG A 293 -4.84 6.20 14.32
CA ARG A 293 -3.78 6.07 15.29
C ARG A 293 -3.61 7.38 16.03
N ASN A 294 -3.65 7.33 17.35
CA ASN A 294 -3.32 8.45 18.22
C ASN A 294 -1.84 8.82 18.08
N THR A 295 -1.57 10.12 17.93
CA THR A 295 -0.22 10.70 17.75
C THR A 295 0.14 11.70 18.85
N GLY A 296 -0.60 11.68 19.97
CA GLY A 296 -0.40 12.58 21.09
C GLY A 296 -0.84 14.01 20.80
N ASP A 297 -0.15 14.98 21.40
CA ASP A 297 -0.45 16.41 21.38
C ASP A 297 0.11 17.16 20.16
N LYS A 298 0.81 16.47 19.25
CA LYS A 298 1.43 17.05 18.07
C LYS A 298 0.90 16.43 16.79
N PRO A 299 0.50 17.23 15.79
CA PRO A 299 0.07 16.70 14.51
C PRO A 299 1.26 16.10 13.76
N VAL A 300 1.16 14.81 13.38
CA VAL A 300 2.10 14.15 12.48
C VAL A 300 1.62 14.34 11.04
N MET A 301 2.40 15.10 10.26
CA MET A 301 2.09 15.37 8.86
C MET A 301 2.53 14.20 7.98
N SER A 302 1.58 13.52 7.36
CA SER A 302 1.88 12.34 6.53
C SER A 302 2.56 12.67 5.20
N GLU A 303 3.59 11.90 4.83
CA GLU A 303 4.20 11.88 3.50
C GLU A 303 3.70 10.70 2.64
N HIS A 304 3.02 9.73 3.26
CA HIS A 304 2.57 8.47 2.64
C HIS A 304 1.07 8.42 2.32
N GLY A 305 0.45 9.59 2.10
CA GLY A 305 -0.94 9.68 1.66
C GLY A 305 -1.99 9.49 2.77
N LEU A 306 -1.61 9.53 4.05
CA LEU A 306 -2.57 9.55 5.15
C LEU A 306 -3.08 10.96 5.43
N LEU A 307 -4.19 11.02 6.16
CA LEU A 307 -4.77 12.24 6.69
C LEU A 307 -4.18 12.52 8.07
N THR A 308 -3.89 13.79 8.33
CA THR A 308 -3.61 14.28 9.69
C THR A 308 -4.89 14.94 10.20
N THR A 309 -5.39 14.54 11.36
CA THR A 309 -6.69 14.97 11.87
C THR A 309 -6.65 15.21 13.37
N VAL A 310 -7.64 15.92 13.92
CA VAL A 310 -7.82 16.00 15.38
C VAL A 310 -8.47 14.69 15.84
N ALA A 311 -7.85 14.01 16.81
CA ALA A 311 -8.38 12.79 17.41
C ALA A 311 -9.52 13.13 18.37
N TYR A 312 -9.29 14.04 19.31
CA TYR A 312 -10.26 14.53 20.29
C TYR A 312 -9.68 15.71 21.07
N LYS A 313 -10.56 16.49 21.73
CA LYS A 313 -10.15 17.46 22.75
C LYS A 313 -11.10 17.36 23.95
N LEU A 314 -10.69 16.67 25.01
CA LEU A 314 -11.56 16.28 26.14
C LEU A 314 -11.67 17.39 27.20
N GLY A 315 -12.08 18.58 26.79
CA GLY A 315 -12.26 19.75 27.65
C GLY A 315 -11.76 21.03 26.99
N ARG A 316 -12.38 22.17 27.34
CA ARG A 316 -12.05 23.48 26.75
C ARG A 316 -10.57 23.84 26.90
N ASP A 317 -10.05 23.64 28.11
CA ASP A 317 -8.69 24.00 28.50
C ASP A 317 -7.70 22.81 28.46
N GLN A 318 -8.16 21.65 27.97
CA GLN A 318 -7.29 20.49 27.76
C GLN A 318 -6.60 20.57 26.39
N PRO A 319 -5.39 20.00 26.25
CA PRO A 319 -4.73 19.93 24.94
C PRO A 319 -5.56 19.08 23.98
N ALA A 320 -5.50 19.41 22.70
CA ALA A 320 -6.02 18.54 21.65
C ALA A 320 -5.06 17.37 21.43
N CYS A 321 -5.61 16.19 21.20
CA CYS A 321 -4.86 15.06 20.67
C CYS A 321 -5.11 14.93 19.17
N TYR A 322 -4.11 14.46 18.44
CA TYR A 322 -4.14 14.30 16.99
C TYR A 322 -4.08 12.83 16.60
N ALA A 323 -4.50 12.55 15.37
CA ALA A 323 -4.39 11.22 14.79
C ALA A 323 -3.87 11.27 13.35
N LEU A 324 -3.19 10.18 12.98
CA LEU A 324 -3.08 9.76 11.60
C LEU A 324 -4.30 8.89 11.26
N GLU A 325 -4.89 9.15 10.11
CA GLU A 325 -6.04 8.40 9.61
C GLU A 325 -5.78 7.92 8.19
N GLY A 326 -6.10 6.65 7.94
CA GLY A 326 -6.25 6.14 6.59
C GLY A 326 -7.58 5.42 6.43
N SER A 327 -8.12 5.53 5.22
CA SER A 327 -9.43 5.00 4.88
C SER A 327 -9.36 4.04 3.70
N VAL A 328 -10.11 2.96 3.81
CA VAL A 328 -10.46 2.03 2.73
C VAL A 328 -11.92 2.29 2.39
N ALA A 329 -12.23 2.75 1.18
CA ALA A 329 -13.62 3.02 0.85
C ALA A 329 -14.49 1.77 0.76
N ILE A 330 -13.93 0.66 0.25
CA ILE A 330 -14.66 -0.57 -0.02
C ILE A 330 -14.15 -1.68 0.89
N ALA A 331 -14.86 -1.90 1.99
CA ALA A 331 -14.69 -3.04 2.89
C ALA A 331 -15.98 -3.85 2.93
N GLY A 332 -16.92 -3.58 3.83
CA GLY A 332 -18.22 -4.25 3.88
C GLY A 332 -19.06 -4.07 2.61
N ALA A 333 -18.82 -2.99 1.85
CA ALA A 333 -19.42 -2.81 0.53
C ALA A 333 -19.05 -3.94 -0.45
N VAL A 334 -17.88 -4.59 -0.33
CA VAL A 334 -17.52 -5.74 -1.17
C VAL A 334 -18.44 -6.93 -0.92
N VAL A 335 -18.86 -7.12 0.34
CA VAL A 335 -19.76 -8.21 0.74
C VAL A 335 -21.13 -8.00 0.13
N ARG A 336 -21.69 -6.79 0.28
CA ARG A 336 -22.98 -6.42 -0.33
C ARG A 336 -22.91 -6.54 -1.85
N TRP A 337 -21.82 -6.10 -2.47
CA TRP A 337 -21.66 -6.21 -3.92
C TRP A 337 -21.63 -7.67 -4.40
N LEU A 338 -20.94 -8.57 -3.69
CA LEU A 338 -20.96 -10.01 -3.99
C LEU A 338 -22.35 -10.62 -3.85
N GLN A 339 -23.18 -10.09 -2.94
CA GLN A 339 -24.55 -10.51 -2.69
C GLN A 339 -25.52 -9.96 -3.75
N ASP A 340 -25.62 -8.64 -3.84
CA ASP A 340 -26.65 -7.92 -4.57
C ASP A 340 -26.37 -7.86 -6.07
N ASN A 341 -25.09 -7.76 -6.47
CA ASN A 341 -24.70 -7.58 -7.86
C ASN A 341 -24.25 -8.86 -8.55
N LEU A 342 -23.43 -9.69 -7.89
CA LEU A 342 -22.93 -10.95 -8.49
C LEU A 342 -23.73 -12.20 -8.09
N GLY A 343 -24.54 -12.15 -7.03
CA GLY A 343 -25.27 -13.31 -6.53
C GLY A 343 -24.37 -14.48 -6.12
N ILE A 344 -23.11 -14.20 -5.74
CA ILE A 344 -22.15 -15.22 -5.29
C ILE A 344 -22.56 -15.77 -3.93
N ILE A 345 -23.01 -14.88 -3.04
CA ILE A 345 -23.57 -15.17 -1.72
C ILE A 345 -25.00 -14.64 -1.65
N LYS A 346 -25.78 -15.17 -0.71
CA LYS A 346 -27.15 -14.74 -0.40
C LYS A 346 -27.24 -13.91 0.88
N SER A 347 -26.26 -14.04 1.76
CA SER A 347 -26.14 -13.26 3.00
C SER A 347 -24.68 -13.08 3.40
N SER A 348 -24.42 -12.17 4.34
CA SER A 348 -23.10 -11.91 4.91
C SER A 348 -22.48 -13.13 5.58
N GLU A 349 -23.29 -13.98 6.22
CA GLU A 349 -22.85 -15.17 6.95
C GLU A 349 -22.36 -16.26 5.99
N GLU A 350 -22.96 -16.34 4.79
CA GLU A 350 -22.55 -17.29 3.76
C GLU A 350 -21.12 -16.98 3.25
N LEU A 351 -20.69 -15.72 3.28
CA LEU A 351 -19.32 -15.33 2.90
C LEU A 351 -18.27 -16.02 3.79
N GLU A 352 -18.48 -16.02 5.11
CA GLU A 352 -17.57 -16.68 6.06
C GLU A 352 -17.53 -18.19 5.83
N GLN A 353 -18.70 -18.82 5.67
CA GLN A 353 -18.80 -20.26 5.40
C GLN A 353 -18.09 -20.63 4.09
N PHE A 354 -18.27 -19.82 3.05
CA PHE A 354 -17.66 -20.05 1.75
C PHE A 354 -16.15 -19.94 1.81
N ALA A 355 -15.65 -18.86 2.41
CA ALA A 355 -14.21 -18.66 2.57
C ALA A 355 -13.60 -19.78 3.45
N ALA A 356 -14.24 -20.14 4.57
CA ALA A 356 -13.78 -21.20 5.45
C ALA A 356 -13.71 -22.58 4.76
N SER A 357 -14.60 -22.85 3.79
CA SER A 357 -14.62 -24.14 3.07
C SER A 357 -13.40 -24.38 2.18
N VAL A 358 -12.72 -23.33 1.72
CA VAL A 358 -11.53 -23.41 0.86
C VAL A 358 -10.23 -23.08 1.59
N GLY A 359 -10.29 -22.28 2.67
CA GLY A 359 -9.14 -21.92 3.53
C GLY A 359 -8.06 -21.06 2.86
N THR A 360 -8.13 -20.83 1.56
CA THR A 360 -7.19 -19.99 0.80
C THR A 360 -7.84 -19.47 -0.48
N SER A 361 -7.31 -18.37 -1.02
CA SER A 361 -7.68 -17.84 -2.33
C SER A 361 -7.04 -18.60 -3.51
N TYR A 362 -6.07 -19.51 -3.25
CA TYR A 362 -5.29 -20.23 -4.28
C TYR A 362 -4.68 -19.30 -5.35
N GLY A 363 -4.27 -18.09 -4.96
CA GLY A 363 -3.67 -17.10 -5.86
C GLY A 363 -4.67 -16.22 -6.61
N CYS A 364 -5.97 -16.33 -6.31
CA CYS A 364 -7.00 -15.37 -6.72
C CYS A 364 -6.88 -14.08 -5.89
N TYR A 365 -6.71 -12.94 -6.54
CA TYR A 365 -6.69 -11.63 -5.87
C TYR A 365 -7.83 -10.78 -6.39
N PHE A 366 -8.57 -10.16 -5.46
CA PHE A 366 -9.67 -9.27 -5.78
C PHE A 366 -9.38 -7.86 -5.25
N VAL A 367 -9.08 -6.91 -6.13
CA VAL A 367 -8.93 -5.49 -5.75
C VAL A 367 -10.30 -4.81 -5.88
N PRO A 368 -10.98 -4.40 -4.77
CA PRO A 368 -12.35 -3.91 -4.84
C PRO A 368 -12.41 -2.38 -5.02
N ALA A 369 -11.71 -1.83 -6.00
CA ALA A 369 -11.62 -0.38 -6.26
C ALA A 369 -12.83 0.18 -7.04
N PHE A 370 -14.06 -0.03 -6.55
CA PHE A 370 -15.28 0.36 -7.29
C PHE A 370 -15.42 1.86 -7.53
N SER A 371 -14.91 2.68 -6.62
CA SER A 371 -14.91 4.15 -6.70
C SER A 371 -13.49 4.73 -6.73
N GLY A 372 -12.51 3.93 -7.19
CA GLY A 372 -11.09 4.23 -7.08
C GLY A 372 -10.47 3.74 -5.77
N LEU A 373 -9.17 3.98 -5.61
CA LEU A 373 -8.42 3.65 -4.40
C LEU A 373 -8.18 4.91 -3.56
N TYR A 374 -8.40 4.79 -2.25
CA TYR A 374 -8.15 5.86 -1.26
C TYR A 374 -6.72 5.76 -0.73
N ALA A 375 -6.47 6.12 0.53
CA ALA A 375 -5.15 6.01 1.13
C ALA A 375 -4.62 4.57 1.05
N PRO A 376 -3.31 4.37 0.79
CA PRO A 376 -2.28 5.40 0.54
C PRO A 376 -2.22 5.93 -0.90
N TYR A 377 -2.96 5.34 -1.84
CA TYR A 377 -2.79 5.57 -3.29
C TYR A 377 -3.45 6.85 -3.81
N TRP A 378 -4.66 7.17 -3.37
CA TRP A 378 -5.50 8.26 -3.89
C TRP A 378 -5.58 8.27 -5.42
N GLU A 379 -5.99 7.13 -5.98
CA GLU A 379 -6.06 6.87 -7.41
C GLU A 379 -7.52 6.72 -7.87
N PRO A 380 -8.18 7.81 -8.30
CA PRO A 380 -9.58 7.77 -8.73
C PRO A 380 -9.79 7.00 -10.04
N SER A 381 -8.74 6.80 -10.85
CA SER A 381 -8.83 6.00 -12.08
C SER A 381 -8.84 4.49 -11.85
N ALA A 382 -8.56 4.04 -10.63
CA ALA A 382 -8.53 2.62 -10.32
C ALA A 382 -9.94 2.00 -10.43
N ARG A 383 -10.02 0.76 -10.88
CA ARG A 383 -11.27 -0.01 -10.98
C ARG A 383 -11.15 -1.39 -10.36
N GLY A 384 -12.29 -1.95 -9.96
CA GLY A 384 -12.34 -3.28 -9.37
C GLY A 384 -11.83 -4.36 -10.34
N ILE A 385 -10.89 -5.20 -9.91
CA ILE A 385 -10.35 -6.31 -10.72
C ILE A 385 -10.28 -7.62 -9.92
N ILE A 386 -10.55 -8.74 -10.59
CA ILE A 386 -10.26 -10.08 -10.07
C ILE A 386 -9.21 -10.71 -10.99
N CYS A 387 -8.09 -11.17 -10.43
CA CYS A 387 -6.97 -11.71 -11.20
C CYS A 387 -6.38 -12.97 -10.55
N GLY A 388 -5.54 -13.70 -11.30
CA GLY A 388 -4.95 -14.96 -10.84
C GLY A 388 -5.89 -16.17 -10.93
N LEU A 389 -6.95 -16.08 -11.75
CA LEU A 389 -7.91 -17.17 -11.96
C LEU A 389 -7.28 -18.35 -12.70
N THR A 390 -7.59 -19.57 -12.25
CA THR A 390 -7.25 -20.84 -12.92
C THR A 390 -8.52 -21.67 -13.13
N GLN A 391 -8.42 -22.81 -13.85
CA GLN A 391 -9.55 -23.73 -14.02
C GLN A 391 -10.08 -24.32 -12.68
N PHE A 392 -9.29 -24.26 -11.61
CA PHE A 392 -9.70 -24.69 -10.27
C PHE A 392 -10.48 -23.60 -9.51
N THR A 393 -10.36 -22.33 -9.92
CA THR A 393 -10.95 -21.22 -9.20
C THR A 393 -12.48 -21.27 -9.32
N ASN A 394 -13.16 -21.01 -8.20
CA ASN A 394 -14.62 -21.06 -8.09
C ASN A 394 -15.09 -19.93 -7.16
N LYS A 395 -16.42 -19.81 -6.97
CA LYS A 395 -17.02 -18.73 -6.18
C LYS A 395 -16.55 -18.68 -4.70
N TYR A 396 -16.16 -19.81 -4.11
CA TYR A 396 -15.65 -19.88 -2.73
C TYR A 396 -14.28 -19.21 -2.59
N HIS A 397 -13.41 -19.38 -3.60
CA HIS A 397 -12.11 -18.69 -3.67
C HIS A 397 -12.26 -17.17 -3.84
N VAL A 398 -13.27 -16.73 -4.60
CA VAL A 398 -13.57 -15.30 -4.77
C VAL A 398 -14.07 -14.70 -3.45
N ALA A 399 -14.93 -15.42 -2.72
CA ALA A 399 -15.36 -15.04 -1.38
C ALA A 399 -14.18 -14.89 -0.41
N PHE A 400 -13.23 -15.85 -0.42
CA PHE A 400 -12.01 -15.76 0.38
C PHE A 400 -11.15 -14.55 -0.03
N ALA A 401 -10.91 -14.36 -1.33
CA ALA A 401 -10.12 -13.26 -1.85
C ALA A 401 -10.72 -11.89 -1.50
N ALA A 402 -12.05 -11.79 -1.37
CA ALA A 402 -12.72 -10.56 -0.93
C ALA A 402 -12.42 -10.21 0.53
N LEU A 403 -12.41 -11.19 1.44
CA LEU A 403 -11.98 -10.98 2.84
C LEU A 403 -10.49 -10.62 2.90
N GLU A 404 -9.66 -11.35 2.16
CA GLU A 404 -8.21 -11.13 2.11
C GLU A 404 -7.88 -9.72 1.60
N ALA A 405 -8.63 -9.21 0.63
CA ALA A 405 -8.48 -7.85 0.09
C ALA A 405 -8.73 -6.75 1.12
N VAL A 406 -9.72 -6.92 2.01
CA VAL A 406 -9.96 -5.98 3.11
C VAL A 406 -8.78 -5.97 4.07
N CYS A 407 -8.23 -7.15 4.36
CA CYS A 407 -7.07 -7.28 5.22
C CYS A 407 -5.80 -6.66 4.62
N PHE A 408 -5.56 -6.84 3.32
CA PHE A 408 -4.43 -6.22 2.64
C PHE A 408 -4.54 -4.70 2.59
N GLN A 409 -5.72 -4.14 2.26
CA GLN A 409 -5.90 -2.69 2.27
C GLN A 409 -5.69 -2.10 3.67
N THR A 410 -6.12 -2.80 4.72
CA THR A 410 -5.83 -2.40 6.11
C THR A 410 -4.32 -2.42 6.39
N ARG A 411 -3.59 -3.43 5.93
CA ARG A 411 -2.13 -3.50 6.06
C ARG A 411 -1.43 -2.36 5.33
N GLU A 412 -1.86 -2.01 4.12
CA GLU A 412 -1.27 -0.89 3.36
C GLU A 412 -1.34 0.43 4.13
N ILE A 413 -2.48 0.68 4.78
CA ILE A 413 -2.66 1.87 5.61
C ILE A 413 -1.78 1.79 6.86
N LEU A 414 -1.71 0.63 7.51
CA LEU A 414 -0.90 0.45 8.70
C LEU A 414 0.61 0.58 8.41
N ASP A 415 1.08 0.06 7.28
CA ASP A 415 2.46 0.22 6.80
C ASP A 415 2.78 1.71 6.55
N ALA A 416 1.86 2.45 5.94
CA ALA A 416 2.00 3.90 5.75
C ALA A 416 2.03 4.65 7.10
N MET A 417 1.19 4.24 8.07
CA MET A 417 1.18 4.84 9.41
C MET A 417 2.48 4.59 10.16
N ASN A 418 3.04 3.40 10.05
CA ASN A 418 4.31 3.05 10.69
C ASN A 418 5.46 3.87 10.09
N GLN A 419 5.43 4.12 8.78
CA GLN A 419 6.43 4.97 8.11
C GLN A 419 6.32 6.44 8.54
N ASP A 420 5.10 6.99 8.63
CA ASP A 420 4.89 8.39 9.03
C ASP A 420 5.14 8.65 10.52
N SER A 421 4.82 7.68 11.39
CA SER A 421 4.98 7.83 12.85
C SER A 421 6.34 7.37 13.39
N GLY A 422 7.09 6.57 12.63
CA GLY A 422 8.38 6.01 13.02
C GLY A 422 8.34 4.92 14.10
N ILE A 423 7.16 4.56 14.60
CA ILE A 423 6.98 3.54 15.65
C ILE A 423 6.00 2.49 15.14
N PRO A 424 6.38 1.20 15.03
CA PRO A 424 5.47 0.16 14.57
C PRO A 424 4.37 -0.15 15.61
N LEU A 425 3.15 -0.37 15.13
CA LEU A 425 2.03 -0.80 15.97
C LEU A 425 2.25 -2.23 16.48
N THR A 426 1.98 -2.48 17.77
CA THR A 426 2.18 -3.81 18.40
C THR A 426 0.92 -4.65 18.50
N GLN A 427 -0.25 -4.04 18.43
CA GLN A 427 -1.57 -4.69 18.43
C GLN A 427 -2.60 -3.79 17.76
N LEU A 428 -3.60 -4.38 17.11
CA LEU A 428 -4.68 -3.64 16.45
C LEU A 428 -6.01 -3.86 17.18
N GLN A 429 -6.61 -2.79 17.69
CA GLN A 429 -7.97 -2.83 18.20
C GLN A 429 -8.96 -2.73 17.05
N VAL A 430 -10.04 -3.49 17.08
CA VAL A 430 -11.01 -3.54 15.96
C VAL A 430 -12.44 -3.43 16.45
N ASP A 431 -13.29 -2.79 15.65
CA ASP A 431 -14.73 -2.70 15.87
C ASP A 431 -15.50 -2.62 14.55
N GLY A 432 -16.84 -2.58 14.62
CA GLY A 432 -17.71 -2.54 13.45
C GLY A 432 -18.25 -3.91 13.02
N GLY A 433 -19.26 -3.88 12.15
CA GLY A 433 -20.09 -5.06 11.84
C GLY A 433 -19.33 -6.26 11.27
N MET A 434 -18.28 -6.04 10.47
CA MET A 434 -17.53 -7.16 9.88
C MET A 434 -16.67 -7.91 10.91
N THR A 435 -16.41 -7.34 12.09
CA THR A 435 -15.64 -8.02 13.15
C THR A 435 -16.37 -9.22 13.74
N SER A 436 -17.67 -9.39 13.44
CA SER A 436 -18.42 -10.62 13.72
C SER A 436 -17.87 -11.84 12.96
N ASN A 437 -17.26 -11.62 11.79
CA ASN A 437 -16.62 -12.66 10.98
C ASN A 437 -15.28 -13.05 11.59
N LYS A 438 -15.20 -14.24 12.20
CA LYS A 438 -14.00 -14.70 12.91
C LYS A 438 -12.87 -15.00 11.95
N LEU A 439 -13.18 -15.52 10.75
CA LEU A 439 -12.18 -15.75 9.72
C LEU A 439 -11.52 -14.44 9.27
N LEU A 440 -12.26 -13.35 9.11
CA LEU A 440 -11.70 -12.04 8.77
C LEU A 440 -10.74 -11.55 9.86
N MET A 441 -11.11 -11.68 11.14
CA MET A 441 -10.26 -11.27 12.26
C MET A 441 -8.96 -12.08 12.33
N GLN A 442 -9.07 -13.40 12.12
CA GLN A 442 -7.89 -14.27 12.05
C GLN A 442 -7.00 -13.90 10.85
N LEU A 443 -7.59 -13.74 9.65
CA LEU A 443 -6.86 -13.31 8.46
C LEU A 443 -6.18 -11.96 8.63
N GLN A 444 -6.81 -11.03 9.34
CA GLN A 444 -6.22 -9.73 9.63
C GLN A 444 -5.00 -9.85 10.56
N ALA A 445 -5.10 -10.66 11.63
CA ALA A 445 -3.97 -10.92 12.52
C ALA A 445 -2.82 -11.61 11.77
N ASP A 446 -3.15 -12.58 10.92
CA ASP A 446 -2.20 -13.30 10.06
C ASP A 446 -1.47 -12.34 9.09
N ILE A 447 -2.23 -11.52 8.36
CA ILE A 447 -1.69 -10.58 7.36
C ILE A 447 -0.88 -9.45 8.01
N LEU A 448 -1.23 -9.01 9.22
CA LEU A 448 -0.44 -7.98 9.92
C LEU A 448 0.73 -8.56 10.71
N CYS A 449 0.67 -9.84 11.06
CA CYS A 449 1.58 -10.49 12.01
C CYS A 449 1.66 -9.78 13.37
N ILE A 450 0.56 -9.16 13.81
CA ILE A 450 0.36 -8.60 15.15
C ILE A 450 -1.01 -9.04 15.68
N PRO A 451 -1.22 -9.07 17.00
CA PRO A 451 -2.50 -9.48 17.55
C PRO A 451 -3.62 -8.51 17.20
N VAL A 452 -4.80 -9.06 16.91
CA VAL A 452 -6.04 -8.30 16.70
C VAL A 452 -6.94 -8.48 17.93
N VAL A 453 -7.37 -7.37 18.53
CA VAL A 453 -8.16 -7.35 19.77
C VAL A 453 -9.55 -6.81 19.46
N LYS A 454 -10.56 -7.66 19.64
CA LYS A 454 -11.96 -7.31 19.43
C LYS A 454 -12.66 -7.18 20.79
N PRO A 455 -13.26 -6.02 21.13
CA PRO A 455 -14.02 -5.87 22.37
C PRO A 455 -15.33 -6.69 22.31
N SER A 456 -15.76 -7.20 23.46
CA SER A 456 -17.04 -7.93 23.58
C SER A 456 -18.25 -7.02 23.38
N MET A 457 -18.14 -5.73 23.70
CA MET A 457 -19.17 -4.72 23.46
C MET A 457 -18.88 -4.03 22.11
N PRO A 458 -19.71 -4.23 21.07
CA PRO A 458 -19.38 -3.82 19.70
C PRO A 458 -19.63 -2.33 19.40
N GLU A 459 -20.36 -1.62 20.26
CA GLU A 459 -20.81 -0.23 20.06
C GLU A 459 -19.80 0.82 20.58
N THR A 460 -18.53 0.66 20.22
CA THR A 460 -17.42 1.51 20.71
C THR A 460 -17.57 2.97 20.29
N THR A 461 -18.10 3.23 19.09
CA THR A 461 -18.41 4.57 18.59
C THR A 461 -19.33 5.34 19.54
N ALA A 462 -20.49 4.75 19.86
CA ALA A 462 -21.45 5.35 20.78
C ALA A 462 -20.89 5.46 22.20
N LEU A 463 -20.13 4.46 22.66
CA LEU A 463 -19.48 4.49 23.96
C LEU A 463 -18.52 5.68 24.06
N GLY A 464 -17.71 5.96 23.04
CA GLY A 464 -16.79 7.10 23.06
C GLY A 464 -17.49 8.46 23.17
N ALA A 465 -18.62 8.63 22.49
CA ALA A 465 -19.47 9.82 22.64
C ALA A 465 -20.05 9.93 24.06
N ALA A 466 -20.51 8.82 24.65
CA ALA A 466 -20.98 8.78 26.02
C ALA A 466 -19.86 9.09 27.03
N MET A 467 -18.66 8.55 26.83
CA MET A 467 -17.47 8.83 27.65
C MET A 467 -17.11 10.32 27.61
N ALA A 468 -17.11 10.94 26.43
CA ALA A 468 -16.88 12.37 26.28
C ALA A 468 -17.97 13.20 26.98
N ALA A 469 -19.25 12.82 26.83
CA ALA A 469 -20.35 13.54 27.46
C ALA A 469 -20.34 13.43 28.99
N GLY A 470 -20.09 12.23 29.52
CA GLY A 470 -20.07 11.96 30.95
C GLY A 470 -18.87 12.56 31.69
N SER A 471 -17.75 12.77 30.99
CA SER A 471 -16.53 13.37 31.55
C SER A 471 -16.52 14.90 31.51
N ALA A 472 -17.44 15.52 30.76
CA ALA A 472 -17.49 16.97 30.60
C ALA A 472 -17.58 17.72 31.93
N GLU A 473 -16.94 18.88 31.98
CA GLU A 473 -17.03 19.78 33.13
C GLU A 473 -18.48 20.21 33.37
N GLY A 474 -18.94 20.11 34.63
CA GLY A 474 -20.33 20.31 35.02
C GLY A 474 -21.19 19.04 35.02
N VAL A 475 -20.73 17.95 34.38
CA VAL A 475 -21.38 16.62 34.44
C VAL A 475 -20.58 15.68 35.34
N ARG A 476 -19.32 15.37 34.97
CA ARG A 476 -18.34 14.58 35.75
C ARG A 476 -18.89 13.28 36.36
N VAL A 477 -19.69 12.54 35.62
CA VAL A 477 -20.21 11.21 36.02
C VAL A 477 -19.38 10.04 35.48
N TRP A 478 -18.45 10.32 34.57
CA TRP A 478 -17.56 9.34 33.94
C TRP A 478 -16.09 9.73 34.13
N SER A 479 -15.26 8.82 34.66
CA SER A 479 -13.81 9.02 34.77
C SER A 479 -13.10 8.43 33.56
N LEU A 480 -12.20 9.21 32.95
CA LEU A 480 -11.35 8.76 31.83
C LEU A 480 -9.94 8.36 32.31
N LYS A 481 -9.71 8.30 33.62
CA LYS A 481 -8.43 7.86 34.17
C LYS A 481 -8.28 6.35 33.96
N PRO A 482 -7.13 5.85 33.49
CA PRO A 482 -6.93 4.41 33.26
C PRO A 482 -7.26 3.53 34.46
N GLU A 483 -7.00 4.02 35.68
CA GLU A 483 -7.25 3.31 36.95
C GLU A 483 -8.74 3.09 37.25
N ASP A 484 -9.62 3.95 36.72
CA ASP A 484 -11.06 3.92 36.97
C ASP A 484 -11.84 3.23 35.84
N LEU A 485 -11.16 2.86 34.74
CA LEU A 485 -11.77 2.19 33.61
C LEU A 485 -11.83 0.68 33.88
N SER A 486 -13.02 0.10 33.77
CA SER A 486 -13.18 -1.36 33.82
C SER A 486 -12.41 -2.03 32.68
N GLU A 487 -11.77 -3.17 32.96
CA GLU A 487 -11.17 -3.97 31.90
C GLU A 487 -12.24 -4.37 30.88
N VAL A 488 -12.04 -3.95 29.63
CA VAL A 488 -12.91 -4.31 28.53
C VAL A 488 -12.68 -5.79 28.21
N THR A 489 -13.69 -6.63 28.45
CA THR A 489 -13.64 -8.03 28.00
C THR A 489 -13.43 -8.04 26.49
N SER A 490 -12.46 -8.80 26.01
CA SER A 490 -12.08 -8.83 24.60
C SER A 490 -11.72 -10.25 24.14
N GLU A 491 -11.97 -10.52 22.87
CA GLU A 491 -11.49 -11.69 22.14
C GLU A 491 -10.20 -11.29 21.41
N LYS A 492 -9.13 -12.07 21.61
CA LYS A 492 -7.82 -11.82 21.02
C LYS A 492 -7.51 -12.88 19.97
N PHE A 493 -7.14 -12.42 18.77
CA PHE A 493 -6.72 -13.26 17.65
C PHE A 493 -5.21 -13.13 17.49
N GLU A 494 -4.49 -14.23 17.73
CA GLU A 494 -3.04 -14.29 17.57
C GLU A 494 -2.67 -14.70 16.13
N PRO A 495 -1.60 -14.14 15.54
CA PRO A 495 -1.14 -14.55 14.22
C PRO A 495 -0.82 -16.05 14.18
N GLN A 496 -1.34 -16.77 13.19
CA GLN A 496 -1.14 -18.19 12.96
C GLN A 496 -0.21 -18.49 11.78
N ILE A 497 0.10 -17.48 10.96
CA ILE A 497 1.08 -17.59 9.88
C ILE A 497 2.39 -16.91 10.24
N ASN A 498 3.47 -17.31 9.58
CA ASN A 498 4.76 -16.65 9.74
C ASN A 498 4.83 -15.35 8.90
N PRO A 499 5.76 -14.42 9.25
CA PRO A 499 5.92 -13.17 8.51
C PRO A 499 6.26 -13.34 7.02
N GLU A 500 6.93 -14.43 6.64
CA GLU A 500 7.35 -14.68 5.25
C GLU A 500 6.16 -14.99 4.35
N GLU A 501 5.23 -15.83 4.81
CA GLU A 501 3.99 -16.12 4.10
C GLU A 501 3.13 -14.86 3.96
N SER A 502 3.06 -14.07 5.02
CA SER A 502 2.36 -12.79 5.03
C SER A 502 2.93 -11.82 3.99
N GLU A 503 4.25 -11.64 3.93
CA GLU A 503 4.94 -10.83 2.92
C GLU A 503 4.76 -11.37 1.49
N PHE A 504 4.82 -12.69 1.30
CA PHE A 504 4.62 -13.30 -0.01
C PHE A 504 3.22 -13.01 -0.58
N ARG A 505 2.20 -13.19 0.25
CA ARG A 505 0.80 -12.90 -0.13
C ARG A 505 0.61 -11.41 -0.43
N TYR A 506 1.19 -10.55 0.40
CA TYR A 506 1.11 -9.09 0.24
C TYR A 506 1.87 -8.57 -0.99
N ALA A 507 3.02 -9.14 -1.33
CA ALA A 507 3.76 -8.77 -2.53
C ALA A 507 2.96 -9.03 -3.81
N ARG A 508 2.15 -10.09 -3.83
CA ARG A 508 1.23 -10.40 -4.94
C ARG A 508 0.00 -9.50 -4.94
N TRP A 509 -0.55 -9.18 -3.76
CA TRP A 509 -1.58 -8.15 -3.63
C TRP A 509 -1.15 -6.83 -4.26
N LYS A 510 0.05 -6.32 -3.94
CA LYS A 510 0.58 -5.07 -4.54
C LYS A 510 0.67 -5.14 -6.07
N LYS A 511 1.01 -6.31 -6.64
CA LYS A 511 0.97 -6.52 -8.09
C LYS A 511 -0.45 -6.43 -8.65
N ALA A 512 -1.44 -6.98 -7.96
CA ALA A 512 -2.84 -6.87 -8.35
C ALA A 512 -3.30 -5.40 -8.30
N VAL A 513 -2.99 -4.68 -7.22
CA VAL A 513 -3.34 -3.25 -7.07
C VAL A 513 -2.75 -2.42 -8.23
N GLN A 514 -1.49 -2.62 -8.60
CA GLN A 514 -0.89 -1.93 -9.74
C GLN A 514 -1.63 -2.17 -11.07
N LYS A 515 -2.22 -3.35 -11.25
CA LYS A 515 -3.02 -3.68 -12.45
C LYS A 515 -4.41 -3.02 -12.44
N SER A 516 -4.88 -2.57 -11.28
CA SER A 516 -6.17 -1.89 -11.14
C SER A 516 -6.10 -0.40 -11.50
N MET A 517 -4.92 0.22 -11.43
CA MET A 517 -4.71 1.66 -11.63
C MET A 517 -4.74 2.08 -13.10
N ASN A 518 -5.10 3.34 -13.37
CA ASN A 518 -5.20 3.91 -14.73
C ASN A 518 -6.13 3.12 -15.65
N TRP A 519 -7.16 2.50 -15.08
CA TRP A 519 -8.15 1.75 -15.85
C TRP A 519 -9.13 2.71 -16.56
N GLU A 520 -9.58 3.74 -15.84
CA GLU A 520 -10.36 4.83 -16.42
C GLU A 520 -9.46 5.94 -16.95
N THR A 521 -9.65 6.36 -18.20
CA THR A 521 -8.98 7.54 -18.77
C THR A 521 -9.80 8.79 -18.47
N THR A 522 -9.29 9.67 -17.60
CA THR A 522 -9.84 11.01 -17.39
C THR A 522 -9.50 11.93 -18.57
N GLU A 523 -10.07 11.68 -19.75
CA GLU A 523 -10.17 12.76 -20.74
C GLU A 523 -11.32 13.69 -20.34
N PRO A 524 -11.09 15.01 -20.31
CA PRO A 524 -12.17 15.96 -20.09
C PRO A 524 -13.13 15.82 -21.28
N VAL A 525 -14.37 15.45 -21.00
CA VAL A 525 -15.48 15.64 -21.95
C VAL A 525 -15.50 17.14 -22.26
N GLY A 526 -14.91 17.51 -23.38
CA GLY A 526 -14.99 18.87 -23.89
C GLY A 526 -16.46 19.21 -24.05
N ASN A 527 -16.84 20.39 -23.58
CA ASN A 527 -18.11 21.02 -23.95
C ASN A 527 -18.21 21.06 -25.48
N GLY A 528 -18.87 20.05 -26.03
CA GLY A 528 -19.13 19.86 -27.44
C GLY A 528 -20.42 19.08 -27.54
N ASN A 529 -21.47 19.77 -27.96
CA ASN A 529 -22.81 19.31 -28.28
C ASN A 529 -22.96 17.78 -28.43
N GLY A 530 -23.86 17.23 -27.61
CA GLY A 530 -24.48 15.90 -27.70
C GLY A 530 -23.95 14.97 -28.78
N GLU A 531 -22.95 14.15 -28.44
CA GLU A 531 -22.75 12.88 -29.11
C GLU A 531 -22.88 11.75 -28.09
N THR A 532 -24.05 11.14 -28.16
CA THR A 532 -24.41 9.87 -27.54
C THR A 532 -23.40 8.78 -27.89
N SER A 533 -22.84 8.15 -26.86
CA SER A 533 -22.60 6.70 -26.74
C SER A 533 -22.25 5.94 -28.04
N ILE A 534 -20.98 5.53 -28.17
CA ILE A 534 -20.49 4.55 -29.15
C ILE A 534 -20.96 3.15 -28.73
N PHE A 535 -22.26 2.93 -28.75
CA PHE A 535 -22.89 1.61 -28.90
C PHE A 535 -23.96 1.71 -29.99
N SER A 536 -23.51 2.00 -31.22
CA SER A 536 -24.34 1.78 -32.40
C SER A 536 -24.39 0.27 -32.65
N SER A 537 -25.35 -0.41 -32.03
CA SER A 537 -25.81 -1.69 -32.52
C SER A 537 -26.39 -1.48 -33.92
N VAL A 538 -25.83 -2.16 -34.92
CA VAL A 538 -26.37 -2.14 -36.28
C VAL A 538 -27.82 -2.64 -36.18
N PRO A 539 -28.84 -1.87 -36.61
CA PRO A 539 -30.21 -2.33 -36.58
C PRO A 539 -30.31 -3.68 -37.30
N LEU A 540 -31.04 -4.64 -36.72
CA LEU A 540 -31.10 -6.03 -37.21
C LEU A 540 -31.34 -6.14 -38.73
N GLY A 541 -32.13 -5.21 -39.29
CA GLY A 541 -32.36 -5.11 -40.74
C GLY A 541 -31.08 -4.87 -41.55
N PHE A 542 -30.20 -3.96 -41.12
CA PHE A 542 -28.92 -3.69 -41.81
C PHE A 542 -27.93 -4.86 -41.68
N TYR A 543 -27.94 -5.57 -40.55
CA TYR A 543 -27.12 -6.78 -40.38
C TYR A 543 -27.58 -7.90 -41.32
N ILE A 544 -28.90 -8.13 -41.43
CA ILE A 544 -29.46 -9.15 -42.32
C ILE A 544 -29.21 -8.78 -43.78
N ILE A 545 -29.47 -7.52 -44.18
CA ILE A 545 -29.24 -7.07 -45.56
C ILE A 545 -27.75 -7.14 -45.93
N GLY A 546 -26.85 -6.70 -45.04
CA GLY A 546 -25.40 -6.78 -45.26
C GLY A 546 -24.91 -8.21 -45.41
N SER A 547 -25.43 -9.13 -44.59
CA SER A 547 -25.09 -10.57 -44.66
C SER A 547 -25.59 -11.20 -45.96
N ILE A 548 -26.80 -10.85 -46.41
CA ILE A 548 -27.36 -11.32 -47.69
C ILE A 548 -26.56 -10.76 -48.88
N LEU A 549 -26.20 -9.47 -48.86
CA LEU A 549 -25.38 -8.86 -49.92
C LEU A 549 -23.99 -9.50 -50.01
N MET A 550 -23.36 -9.84 -48.87
CA MET A 550 -22.10 -10.58 -48.88
C MET A 550 -22.25 -11.98 -49.44
N LEU A 551 -23.32 -12.70 -49.11
CA LEU A 551 -23.60 -14.03 -49.67
C LEU A 551 -23.89 -13.98 -51.17
N VAL A 552 -24.63 -12.97 -51.65
CA VAL A 552 -24.91 -12.75 -53.07
C VAL A 552 -23.62 -12.37 -53.81
N GLY A 553 -22.79 -11.49 -53.24
CA GLY A 553 -21.47 -11.14 -53.78
C GLY A 553 -20.52 -12.34 -53.86
N ALA A 554 -20.48 -13.18 -52.83
CA ALA A 554 -19.72 -14.43 -52.84
C ALA A 554 -20.22 -15.41 -53.91
N LYS A 555 -21.55 -15.49 -54.14
CA LYS A 555 -22.13 -16.31 -55.21
C LYS A 555 -21.80 -15.78 -56.60
N TYR A 556 -21.73 -14.46 -56.77
CA TYR A 556 -21.37 -13.80 -58.03
C TYR A 556 -19.88 -13.97 -58.35
N LEU A 557 -19.01 -13.90 -57.33
CA LEU A 557 -17.58 -14.16 -57.44
C LEU A 557 -17.27 -15.64 -57.71
N ALA A 558 -18.02 -16.56 -57.11
CA ALA A 558 -17.91 -18.00 -57.39
C ALA A 558 -18.35 -18.36 -58.83
N GLY A 559 -19.26 -17.58 -59.43
CA GLY A 559 -19.70 -17.75 -60.82
C GLY A 559 -18.65 -17.34 -61.88
N PHE A 560 -17.63 -16.58 -61.50
CA PHE A 560 -16.57 -16.12 -62.42
C PHE A 560 -15.36 -17.09 -62.52
N LEU A 561 -15.30 -18.13 -61.69
CA LEU A 561 -14.12 -19.00 -61.55
C LEU A 561 -14.27 -20.41 -62.14
N ILE A 562 -15.23 -20.62 -63.05
CA ILE A 562 -15.38 -21.92 -63.74
C ILE A 562 -15.32 -21.70 -65.25
N ALA A 563 -14.09 -21.65 -65.78
CA ALA A 563 -13.80 -21.92 -67.18
C ALA A 563 -12.42 -22.59 -67.33
N ASP A 564 -12.49 -23.83 -67.80
CA ASP A 564 -11.50 -24.65 -68.52
C ASP A 564 -10.50 -25.60 -67.80
N PRO A 565 -10.26 -26.83 -68.33
CA PRO A 565 -9.88 -28.03 -67.57
C PRO A 565 -8.60 -28.79 -68.04
N ARG A 566 -7.82 -29.32 -67.08
CA ARG A 566 -6.93 -30.54 -67.12
C ARG A 566 -5.68 -30.55 -68.05
N PRO A 567 -4.71 -31.50 -67.88
CA PRO A 567 -3.97 -31.99 -66.68
C PRO A 567 -2.42 -32.07 -66.97
N PRO A 568 -1.53 -32.52 -66.04
CA PRO A 568 -1.11 -33.95 -66.01
C PRO A 568 -0.83 -34.49 -64.59
N GLU A 569 -1.29 -35.70 -64.27
CA GLU A 569 -0.57 -36.99 -64.20
C GLU A 569 -0.02 -37.39 -62.81
N TYR A 570 -0.61 -38.51 -62.36
CA TYR A 570 -0.28 -39.46 -61.33
C TYR A 570 1.22 -39.77 -61.09
N ALA A 571 1.62 -39.98 -59.83
CA ALA A 571 1.84 -41.33 -59.30
C ALA A 571 2.26 -41.35 -57.81
N TYR A 572 1.33 -41.89 -57.01
CA TYR A 572 1.46 -42.89 -55.95
C TYR A 572 2.41 -42.78 -54.74
N ALA A 573 1.75 -43.01 -53.60
CA ALA A 573 2.16 -43.75 -52.39
C ALA A 573 3.02 -43.07 -51.31
N MET A 574 2.30 -42.74 -50.23
CA MET A 574 2.60 -43.07 -48.84
C MET A 574 3.99 -43.67 -48.57
N HIS A 575 4.81 -42.88 -47.86
CA HIS A 575 5.52 -43.44 -46.72
C HIS A 575 5.37 -42.57 -45.47
N LYS A 576 4.95 -43.28 -44.42
CA LYS A 576 4.90 -42.94 -43.00
C LYS A 576 5.96 -41.89 -42.63
N LYS A 577 5.52 -40.75 -42.10
CA LYS A 577 6.39 -39.90 -41.27
C LYS A 577 6.85 -40.75 -40.10
N THR A 578 8.14 -41.03 -40.05
CA THR A 578 8.78 -41.79 -38.99
C THR A 578 8.73 -40.97 -37.70
N VAL A 579 8.61 -41.68 -36.58
CA VAL A 579 8.58 -41.17 -35.20
C VAL A 579 9.79 -40.25 -34.88
N LYS A 580 10.83 -40.24 -35.71
CA LYS A 580 12.02 -39.38 -35.58
C LYS A 580 11.81 -37.92 -36.02
N GLU A 581 10.84 -37.63 -36.90
CA GLU A 581 10.54 -36.24 -37.32
C GLU A 581 9.49 -35.56 -36.43
N LEU A 582 8.58 -36.32 -35.82
CA LEU A 582 7.71 -35.82 -34.74
C LEU A 582 8.48 -35.59 -33.42
N LEU A 583 9.66 -36.20 -33.27
CA LEU A 583 10.56 -35.97 -32.13
C LEU A 583 11.50 -34.76 -32.30
N MET A 584 11.68 -34.21 -33.52
CA MET A 584 12.50 -32.99 -33.70
C MET A 584 11.72 -31.68 -33.52
N MET A 585 10.39 -31.67 -33.72
CA MET A 585 9.56 -30.50 -33.35
C MET A 585 9.12 -30.48 -31.88
N ARG A 586 9.31 -31.59 -31.14
CA ARG A 586 9.12 -31.60 -29.68
C ARG A 586 10.33 -31.09 -28.88
N ARG A 587 11.50 -30.87 -29.51
CA ARG A 587 12.70 -30.34 -28.82
C ARG A 587 12.85 -28.81 -28.85
N PHE A 588 11.99 -28.08 -29.57
CA PHE A 588 12.02 -26.60 -29.57
C PHE A 588 10.88 -25.95 -28.76
N LYS A 589 10.00 -26.75 -28.15
CA LYS A 589 8.94 -26.25 -27.25
C LYS A 589 9.01 -26.82 -25.83
N GLN A 590 10.03 -27.62 -25.53
CA GLN A 590 10.22 -28.31 -24.24
C GLN A 590 11.38 -27.73 -23.40
N ASN A 591 12.03 -26.63 -23.82
CA ASN A 591 13.05 -25.92 -23.02
C ASN A 591 12.58 -24.57 -22.43
N CYS A 592 11.29 -24.25 -22.50
CA CYS A 592 10.75 -23.02 -21.87
C CYS A 592 9.59 -23.28 -20.90
N LEU A 593 9.27 -24.55 -20.61
CA LEU A 593 8.16 -24.96 -19.75
C LEU A 593 8.52 -26.25 -18.99
N GLN A 594 9.62 -26.23 -18.23
CA GLN A 594 9.96 -27.30 -17.29
C GLN A 594 11.02 -26.80 -16.30
N ASP A 595 10.60 -25.95 -15.38
CA ASP A 595 11.03 -25.95 -13.98
C ASP A 595 9.92 -25.24 -13.19
N ASP A 596 9.72 -25.66 -11.95
CA ASP A 596 8.64 -25.27 -11.04
C ASP A 596 7.29 -25.97 -11.24
N LYS A 597 7.27 -27.28 -10.99
CA LYS A 597 6.22 -27.90 -10.15
C LYS A 597 6.56 -29.33 -9.71
N ASN A 598 6.55 -29.49 -8.38
CA ASN A 598 6.32 -30.69 -7.55
C ASN A 598 7.53 -31.55 -7.13
N PHE A 599 7.89 -31.45 -5.84
CA PHE A 599 7.75 -32.57 -4.90
C PHE A 599 7.44 -32.02 -3.49
N ILE A 600 6.20 -32.24 -3.06
CA ILE A 600 5.77 -32.22 -1.66
C ILE A 600 5.97 -33.65 -1.15
N HIS A 601 6.69 -33.83 -0.05
CA HIS A 601 6.55 -35.00 0.80
C HIS A 601 6.02 -34.55 2.15
N GLU A 602 4.87 -35.10 2.51
CA GLU A 602 4.21 -34.98 3.81
C GLU A 602 5.16 -35.35 4.95
N PHE A 603 5.22 -34.54 6.01
CA PHE A 603 5.74 -34.98 7.30
C PHE A 603 4.59 -35.16 8.28
N LYS A 604 4.29 -36.45 8.54
CA LYS A 604 3.51 -36.90 9.69
C LYS A 604 4.35 -36.77 10.97
N THR A 605 3.64 -36.48 12.04
CA THR A 605 4.06 -36.36 13.44
C THR A 605 4.80 -37.58 14.00
N ALA A 606 5.75 -37.31 14.91
CA ALA A 606 6.12 -38.21 15.99
C ALA A 606 6.10 -37.46 17.33
N LYS A 607 5.36 -38.01 18.31
CA LYS A 607 5.33 -37.61 19.72
C LYS A 607 6.64 -38.00 20.42
N SER A 608 7.10 -37.21 21.37
CA SER A 608 7.69 -37.74 22.62
C SER A 608 7.48 -36.78 23.78
N GLU A 609 7.30 -37.38 24.94
CA GLU A 609 6.70 -36.86 26.16
C GLU A 609 7.59 -35.96 27.02
N ALA A 610 6.93 -35.29 27.96
CA ALA A 610 7.44 -34.39 28.98
C ALA A 610 8.36 -35.07 30.00
N ILE A 611 9.28 -34.29 30.59
CA ILE A 611 9.69 -34.40 31.99
C ILE A 611 9.84 -32.97 32.56
N ASP A 612 8.94 -32.63 33.48
CA ASP A 612 9.06 -31.56 34.47
C ASP A 612 10.20 -31.89 35.45
N VAL A 613 11.01 -30.89 35.84
CA VAL A 613 11.26 -30.64 37.27
C VAL A 613 11.50 -29.13 37.49
N ASP A 614 10.64 -28.61 38.37
CA ASP A 614 10.56 -27.26 38.92
C ASP A 614 11.73 -26.92 39.87
N VAL A 615 11.66 -25.71 40.45
CA VAL A 615 12.31 -25.21 41.69
C VAL A 615 13.37 -24.11 41.48
N SER A 616 12.89 -22.87 41.52
CA SER A 616 13.59 -21.71 42.14
C SER A 616 13.50 -21.80 43.69
N PRO A 617 14.09 -20.94 44.56
CA PRO A 617 14.76 -19.64 44.31
C PRO A 617 15.94 -19.26 45.29
N GLN A 618 16.45 -18.04 45.10
CA GLN A 618 16.99 -17.06 46.09
C GLN A 618 18.50 -16.83 46.34
N LEU A 619 18.86 -15.55 46.10
CA LEU A 619 19.73 -14.60 46.83
C LEU A 619 20.87 -15.08 47.75
N PHE A 620 22.10 -14.57 47.57
CA PHE A 620 22.68 -13.41 48.29
C PHE A 620 24.14 -13.17 47.83
N GLY A 621 24.64 -11.95 48.06
CA GLY A 621 25.86 -11.36 47.49
C GLY A 621 27.23 -11.73 48.14
N PRO A 622 28.25 -10.87 47.94
CA PRO A 622 29.69 -11.18 47.70
C PRO A 622 30.53 -11.13 49.03
N PRO A 623 31.90 -11.14 49.11
CA PRO A 623 32.94 -10.77 48.11
C PRO A 623 34.34 -11.48 48.20
N GLY A 624 35.31 -11.03 47.39
CA GLY A 624 36.75 -11.06 47.74
C GLY A 624 37.75 -11.37 46.61
N TYR A 625 38.47 -10.35 46.12
CA TYR A 625 39.77 -10.45 45.41
C TYR A 625 40.91 -10.60 46.45
N PRO A 626 42.10 -11.20 46.17
CA PRO A 626 43.20 -10.44 45.50
C PRO A 626 44.39 -11.23 44.84
N HIS A 627 45.28 -10.47 44.15
CA HIS A 627 46.76 -10.60 43.98
C HIS A 627 47.40 -11.75 43.13
N ILE A 628 48.58 -11.67 42.47
CA ILE A 628 49.58 -10.67 41.98
C ILE A 628 50.69 -11.43 41.17
N SER A 629 51.29 -10.78 40.15
CA SER A 629 52.68 -10.82 39.58
C SER A 629 53.39 -12.01 38.88
N ASN A 630 54.00 -11.62 37.72
CA ASN A 630 55.41 -11.74 37.23
C ASN A 630 55.98 -13.02 36.56
N GLY A 631 56.58 -12.80 35.36
CA GLY A 631 57.70 -13.60 34.81
C GLY A 631 57.85 -13.60 33.27
N PHE A 632 58.76 -12.80 32.70
CA PHE A 632 59.39 -12.94 31.35
C PHE A 632 60.63 -13.90 31.45
N PRO A 633 61.37 -14.35 30.38
CA PRO A 633 61.38 -13.95 28.94
C PRO A 633 61.57 -15.08 27.86
N GLU A 634 61.67 -14.64 26.58
CA GLU A 634 62.46 -15.16 25.42
C GLU A 634 62.09 -16.46 24.66
N ASN A 635 61.57 -16.36 23.42
CA ASN A 635 62.33 -16.34 22.14
C ASN A 635 61.46 -16.71 20.90
N GLY A 636 61.62 -15.89 19.85
CA GLY A 636 61.56 -16.21 18.39
C GLY A 636 60.45 -17.09 17.80
N HIS A 637 59.51 -16.48 17.05
CA HIS A 637 59.23 -16.76 15.63
C HIS A 637 58.04 -15.90 15.14
N THR A 638 58.30 -15.03 14.17
CA THR A 638 57.32 -14.17 13.49
C THR A 638 56.39 -14.97 12.58
N SER A 639 55.09 -14.91 12.87
CA SER A 639 53.98 -15.39 12.05
C SER A 639 53.06 -14.21 11.66
N PRO A 640 52.29 -14.30 10.55
CA PRO A 640 51.54 -13.19 10.00
C PRO A 640 50.43 -12.73 10.95
N GLN A 641 50.35 -11.41 11.16
CA GLN A 641 49.44 -10.72 12.06
C GLN A 641 47.97 -11.16 11.87
N GLN A 642 47.41 -11.80 12.90
CA GLN A 642 45.97 -11.90 13.10
C GLN A 642 45.42 -10.47 13.27
N LEU A 643 44.43 -10.09 12.45
CA LEU A 643 43.61 -8.90 12.70
C LEU A 643 42.84 -9.11 14.01
N GLN A 644 43.43 -8.65 15.11
CA GLN A 644 42.77 -8.51 16.40
C GLN A 644 41.64 -7.48 16.28
N HIS A 645 40.51 -7.78 16.92
CA HIS A 645 39.44 -6.81 17.15
C HIS A 645 40.03 -5.51 17.74
N PRO A 646 39.66 -4.32 17.23
CA PRO A 646 40.08 -3.08 17.87
C PRO A 646 39.34 -2.98 19.21
N THR A 647 40.03 -3.31 20.30
CA THR A 647 39.66 -2.84 21.63
C THR A 647 39.94 -1.34 21.67
N PRO A 648 39.01 -0.50 22.16
CA PRO A 648 39.34 0.89 22.42
C PRO A 648 40.40 0.90 23.52
N ALA A 649 41.56 1.51 23.22
CA ALA A 649 42.44 2.00 24.25
C ALA A 649 41.67 3.01 25.12
N ASP A 650 42.00 3.03 26.42
CA ASP A 650 41.44 3.86 27.48
C ASP A 650 40.74 5.15 27.03
N GLY A 651 39.44 5.27 27.34
CA GLY A 651 38.71 6.54 27.37
C GLY A 651 37.94 6.99 26.11
N GLY A 652 37.87 6.18 25.05
CA GLY A 652 37.11 6.54 23.83
C GLY A 652 35.61 6.18 23.87
N MET A 653 34.74 7.11 23.45
CA MET A 653 33.28 6.89 23.35
C MET A 653 32.96 5.74 22.37
N LEU A 654 32.34 4.67 22.87
CA LEU A 654 32.00 3.49 22.08
C LEU A 654 30.94 3.84 21.01
N THR A 655 31.15 3.49 19.73
CA THR A 655 30.11 3.72 18.72
C THR A 655 28.95 2.74 18.90
N LEU A 656 27.74 3.15 18.52
CA LEU A 656 26.53 2.33 18.63
C LEU A 656 26.70 0.93 18.00
N PHE A 657 27.42 0.84 16.88
CA PHE A 657 27.68 -0.44 16.21
C PHE A 657 28.60 -1.37 17.03
N HIS A 658 29.66 -0.82 17.66
CA HIS A 658 30.52 -1.61 18.54
C HIS A 658 29.77 -2.11 19.78
N TRP A 659 28.88 -1.28 20.32
CA TRP A 659 28.02 -1.67 21.45
C TRP A 659 27.08 -2.81 21.04
N GLN A 660 26.45 -2.70 19.86
CA GLN A 660 25.58 -3.75 19.32
C GLN A 660 26.34 -5.07 19.08
N ILE A 661 27.57 -5.00 18.56
CA ILE A 661 28.43 -6.19 18.40
C ILE A 661 28.70 -6.85 19.75
N GLN A 662 29.05 -6.07 20.79
CA GLN A 662 29.29 -6.62 22.13
C GLN A 662 28.05 -7.33 22.69
N GLN A 663 26.87 -6.74 22.52
CA GLN A 663 25.61 -7.35 22.95
C GLN A 663 25.31 -8.65 22.20
N GLN A 664 25.48 -8.68 20.87
CA GLN A 664 25.25 -9.90 20.09
C GLN A 664 26.30 -10.97 20.39
N ALA A 665 27.57 -10.59 20.61
CA ALA A 665 28.63 -11.51 21.00
C ALA A 665 28.38 -12.16 22.36
N GLN A 666 27.85 -11.42 23.34
CA GLN A 666 27.42 -11.97 24.63
C GLN A 666 26.26 -12.96 24.46
N ARG A 667 25.25 -12.61 23.66
CA ARG A 667 24.11 -13.52 23.38
C ARG A 667 24.52 -14.81 22.66
N LEU A 668 25.50 -14.72 21.77
CA LEU A 668 26.10 -15.86 21.05
C LEU A 668 27.21 -16.56 21.86
N GLY A 669 27.42 -16.20 23.12
CA GLY A 669 28.55 -16.62 23.96
C GLY A 669 28.67 -18.12 24.22
N GLY A 670 27.64 -18.92 23.91
CA GLY A 670 27.65 -20.39 24.05
C GLY A 670 27.44 -21.18 22.75
N ALA A 671 27.26 -20.53 21.60
CA ALA A 671 27.02 -21.24 20.34
C ALA A 671 28.32 -21.79 19.75
N SER A 672 28.38 -23.11 19.53
CA SER A 672 29.53 -23.75 18.88
C SER A 672 29.57 -23.43 17.38
N PRO A 673 30.74 -23.40 16.73
CA PRO A 673 30.84 -23.17 15.29
C PRO A 673 30.07 -24.21 14.46
N GLU A 674 29.95 -25.46 14.94
CA GLU A 674 29.17 -26.51 14.29
C GLU A 674 27.67 -26.16 14.29
N LEU A 675 27.15 -25.60 15.39
CA LEU A 675 25.76 -25.14 15.48
C LEU A 675 25.47 -23.99 14.51
N LEU A 676 26.43 -23.08 14.33
CA LEU A 676 26.28 -21.96 13.38
C LEU A 676 26.34 -22.42 11.91
N SER A 677 26.96 -23.57 11.65
CA SER A 677 27.02 -24.20 10.32
C SER A 677 25.82 -25.08 9.98
N MET A 678 24.93 -25.34 10.95
CA MET A 678 23.72 -26.12 10.68
C MET A 678 22.81 -25.37 9.71
N GLN A 679 22.26 -26.12 8.77
CA GLN A 679 21.34 -25.65 7.76
C GLN A 679 19.93 -26.13 8.12
N ASP A 680 18.93 -25.28 7.91
CA ASP A 680 17.52 -25.66 8.03
C ASP A 680 17.04 -26.42 6.79
N ALA A 681 15.71 -26.62 6.68
CA ALA A 681 15.09 -27.34 5.56
C ALA A 681 15.32 -26.68 4.19
N ASP A 682 15.60 -25.38 4.16
CA ASP A 682 15.88 -24.59 2.96
C ASP A 682 17.37 -24.34 2.76
N GLY A 683 18.22 -25.02 3.53
CA GLY A 683 19.66 -24.89 3.42
C GLY A 683 20.20 -23.63 4.08
N ASP A 684 19.37 -22.85 4.77
CA ASP A 684 19.80 -21.59 5.36
C ASP A 684 20.53 -21.83 6.67
N THR A 685 21.71 -21.20 6.80
CA THR A 685 22.39 -21.09 8.09
C THR A 685 21.90 -19.85 8.82
N VAL A 686 22.19 -19.77 10.12
CA VAL A 686 21.88 -18.58 10.93
C VAL A 686 22.48 -17.29 10.31
N LEU A 687 23.59 -17.40 9.60
CA LEU A 687 24.19 -16.26 8.88
C LEU A 687 23.33 -15.83 7.68
N HIS A 688 22.81 -16.76 6.89
CA HIS A 688 21.93 -16.46 5.76
C HIS A 688 20.68 -15.70 6.24
N ILE A 689 20.06 -16.18 7.31
CA ILE A 689 18.88 -15.55 7.94
C ILE A 689 19.23 -14.15 8.47
N ALA A 690 20.34 -14.00 9.19
CA ALA A 690 20.76 -12.70 9.74
C ALA A 690 21.02 -11.66 8.65
N VAL A 691 21.62 -12.08 7.53
CA VAL A 691 21.87 -11.22 6.36
C VAL A 691 20.55 -10.89 5.64
N ALA A 692 19.68 -11.87 5.39
CA ALA A 692 18.39 -11.63 4.75
C ALA A 692 17.55 -10.61 5.52
N GLN A 693 17.59 -10.64 6.86
CA GLN A 693 16.89 -9.72 7.76
C GLN A 693 17.61 -8.36 7.96
N GLY A 694 18.79 -8.15 7.38
CA GLY A 694 19.56 -6.91 7.53
C GLY A 694 20.11 -6.68 8.94
N LYS A 695 20.21 -7.74 9.77
CA LYS A 695 20.72 -7.67 11.16
C LYS A 695 22.25 -7.57 11.17
N ARG A 696 22.77 -6.41 10.77
CA ARG A 696 24.21 -6.19 10.56
C ARG A 696 25.11 -6.62 11.72
N ALA A 697 24.81 -6.20 12.95
CA ALA A 697 25.65 -6.53 14.11
C ALA A 697 25.66 -8.03 14.43
N LEU A 698 24.53 -8.70 14.22
CA LEU A 698 24.42 -10.15 14.39
C LEU A 698 25.18 -10.89 13.27
N ALA A 699 24.99 -10.47 12.01
CA ALA A 699 25.71 -11.01 10.87
C ALA A 699 27.23 -10.83 11.02
N TYR A 700 27.69 -9.69 11.54
CA TYR A 700 29.10 -9.42 11.84
C TYR A 700 29.67 -10.45 12.84
N VAL A 701 29.00 -10.64 13.97
CA VAL A 701 29.45 -11.59 15.01
C VAL A 701 29.45 -13.03 14.50
N ILE A 702 28.40 -13.43 13.77
CA ILE A 702 28.31 -14.78 13.21
C ILE A 702 29.38 -14.98 12.15
N ALA A 703 29.59 -14.02 11.25
CA ALA A 703 30.62 -14.10 10.22
C ALA A 703 32.02 -14.24 10.82
N ALA A 704 32.33 -13.47 11.88
CA ALA A 704 33.60 -13.56 12.60
C ALA A 704 33.82 -14.94 13.27
N LYS A 705 32.75 -15.59 13.75
CA LYS A 705 32.84 -16.95 14.31
C LYS A 705 32.95 -18.02 13.21
N MET A 706 32.14 -17.92 12.16
CA MET A 706 32.14 -18.87 11.04
C MET A 706 33.42 -18.79 10.19
N SER A 707 34.10 -17.64 10.16
CA SER A 707 35.38 -17.50 9.48
C SER A 707 36.50 -18.31 10.17
N GLN A 708 36.42 -18.50 11.50
CA GLN A 708 37.42 -19.28 12.25
C GLN A 708 37.37 -20.78 11.94
N CYS A 709 36.20 -21.29 11.55
CA CYS A 709 35.99 -22.69 11.18
C CYS A 709 35.84 -22.92 9.66
N GLY A 710 36.12 -21.90 8.82
CA GLY A 710 36.05 -22.02 7.36
C GLY A 710 34.65 -22.29 6.79
N SER A 711 33.59 -21.98 7.54
CA SER A 711 32.20 -22.28 7.17
C SER A 711 31.42 -21.08 6.63
N LEU A 712 32.11 -19.97 6.34
CA LEU A 712 31.48 -18.70 5.96
C LEU A 712 30.75 -18.74 4.60
N ASP A 713 31.22 -19.60 3.68
CA ASP A 713 30.73 -19.71 2.30
C ASP A 713 29.79 -20.92 2.08
N ILE A 714 29.13 -21.41 3.14
CA ILE A 714 28.05 -22.38 3.02
C ILE A 714 26.98 -21.81 2.08
N LYS A 715 26.38 -22.67 1.26
CA LYS A 715 25.36 -22.29 0.29
C LYS A 715 23.99 -22.78 0.72
N GLU A 716 22.99 -21.91 0.64
CA GLU A 716 21.59 -22.30 0.78
C GLU A 716 21.08 -23.07 -0.44
N ARG A 717 19.80 -23.48 -0.42
CA ARG A 717 19.21 -24.38 -1.43
C ARG A 717 19.24 -23.83 -2.86
N ASN A 718 19.23 -22.52 -3.06
CA ASN A 718 19.43 -21.85 -4.35
C ASN A 718 20.91 -21.62 -4.70
N GLY A 719 21.84 -22.21 -3.94
CA GLY A 719 23.27 -22.16 -4.15
C GLY A 719 23.94 -20.85 -3.75
N GLN A 720 23.24 -19.95 -3.08
CA GLN A 720 23.72 -18.64 -2.67
C GLN A 720 24.46 -18.70 -1.34
N THR A 721 25.57 -17.98 -1.22
CA THR A 721 26.20 -17.69 0.07
C THR A 721 25.58 -16.46 0.71
N ALA A 722 25.83 -16.26 2.00
CA ALA A 722 25.46 -15.03 2.71
C ALA A 722 25.96 -13.75 2.00
N LEU A 723 27.14 -13.78 1.38
CA LEU A 723 27.66 -12.65 0.59
C LEU A 723 26.80 -12.37 -0.66
N GLN A 724 26.33 -13.41 -1.33
CA GLN A 724 25.46 -13.29 -2.50
C GLN A 724 24.08 -12.73 -2.11
N ILE A 725 23.53 -13.15 -0.96
CA ILE A 725 22.28 -12.56 -0.42
C ILE A 725 22.48 -11.08 -0.11
N ALA A 726 23.56 -10.69 0.59
CA ALA A 726 23.86 -9.29 0.91
C ALA A 726 24.04 -8.41 -0.35
N ALA A 727 24.67 -8.96 -1.39
CA ALA A 727 24.81 -8.31 -2.69
C ALA A 727 23.44 -8.15 -3.38
N ALA A 728 22.59 -9.19 -3.33
CA ALA A 728 21.26 -9.19 -3.92
C ALA A 728 20.23 -8.31 -3.20
N THR A 729 20.46 -7.93 -1.95
CA THR A 729 19.59 -7.04 -1.14
C THR A 729 20.13 -5.62 -0.97
N ASN A 730 21.25 -5.28 -1.63
CA ASN A 730 21.92 -3.96 -1.57
C ASN A 730 22.38 -3.55 -0.16
N GLN A 731 22.83 -4.50 0.67
CA GLN A 731 23.30 -4.24 2.03
C GLN A 731 24.81 -3.96 2.06
N GLN A 732 25.24 -2.78 1.59
CA GLN A 732 26.67 -2.50 1.33
C GLN A 732 27.61 -2.67 2.53
N LEU A 733 27.11 -2.43 3.74
CA LEU A 733 27.89 -2.55 4.98
C LEU A 733 28.07 -4.01 5.40
N ILE A 734 27.03 -4.84 5.23
CA ILE A 734 27.11 -6.28 5.50
C ILE A 734 28.01 -6.96 4.46
N VAL A 735 27.93 -6.54 3.19
CA VAL A 735 28.88 -6.97 2.14
C VAL A 735 30.33 -6.67 2.53
N GLN A 736 30.60 -5.47 3.04
CA GLN A 736 31.93 -5.10 3.53
C GLN A 736 32.37 -5.99 4.70
N ASP A 737 31.50 -6.14 5.71
CA ASP A 737 31.79 -6.91 6.91
C ASP A 737 32.09 -8.39 6.56
N LEU A 738 31.29 -9.02 5.69
CA LEU A 738 31.50 -10.40 5.22
C LEU A 738 32.82 -10.58 4.47
N LEU A 739 33.17 -9.63 3.58
CA LEU A 739 34.43 -9.68 2.84
C LEU A 739 35.66 -9.48 3.75
N VAL A 740 35.56 -8.59 4.74
CA VAL A 740 36.61 -8.42 5.76
C VAL A 740 36.82 -9.70 6.56
N HIS A 741 35.75 -10.46 6.81
CA HIS A 741 35.81 -11.77 7.46
C HIS A 741 36.17 -12.93 6.51
N GLY A 742 36.53 -12.65 5.25
CA GLY A 742 37.11 -13.63 4.33
C GLY A 742 36.11 -14.35 3.43
N ALA A 743 34.88 -13.85 3.28
CA ALA A 743 33.91 -14.44 2.36
C ALA A 743 34.45 -14.47 0.92
N GLN A 744 34.16 -15.52 0.16
CA GLN A 744 34.66 -15.70 -1.19
C GLN A 744 33.86 -14.91 -2.23
N ILE A 745 34.51 -13.97 -2.92
CA ILE A 745 33.85 -13.12 -3.92
C ILE A 745 33.54 -13.84 -5.25
N ASN A 746 34.22 -14.94 -5.57
CA ASN A 746 34.09 -15.66 -6.84
C ASN A 746 33.18 -16.89 -6.73
N THR A 747 32.33 -16.96 -5.71
CA THR A 747 31.33 -18.03 -5.56
C THR A 747 30.26 -17.91 -6.64
N ARG A 748 29.61 -19.03 -6.93
CA ARG A 748 28.56 -19.14 -7.97
C ARG A 748 27.30 -19.75 -7.37
N ASP A 749 26.17 -19.10 -7.62
CA ASP A 749 24.86 -19.68 -7.31
C ASP A 749 24.43 -20.74 -8.33
N LEU A 750 23.21 -21.28 -8.18
CA LEU A 750 22.66 -22.27 -9.12
C LEU A 750 22.49 -21.76 -10.57
N TRP A 751 22.62 -20.45 -10.82
CA TRP A 751 22.59 -19.86 -12.17
C TRP A 751 24.00 -19.46 -12.64
N GLY A 752 25.03 -19.86 -11.90
CA GLY A 752 26.42 -19.51 -12.21
C GLY A 752 26.76 -18.05 -11.91
N ARG A 753 25.90 -17.31 -11.20
CA ARG A 753 26.09 -15.88 -10.92
C ARG A 753 26.99 -15.69 -9.71
N SER A 754 27.94 -14.78 -9.84
CA SER A 754 28.75 -14.28 -8.73
C SER A 754 28.08 -13.09 -8.02
N PRO A 755 28.54 -12.70 -6.80
CA PRO A 755 28.14 -11.45 -6.16
C PRO A 755 28.19 -10.22 -7.11
N LEU A 756 29.19 -10.16 -8.01
CA LEU A 756 29.27 -9.10 -9.03
C LEU A 756 28.09 -9.13 -10.01
N HIS A 757 27.67 -10.33 -10.45
CA HIS A 757 26.51 -10.47 -11.33
C HIS A 757 25.24 -9.98 -10.64
N LEU A 758 25.02 -10.35 -9.38
CA LEU A 758 23.83 -9.95 -8.61
C LEU A 758 23.76 -8.43 -8.45
N CYS A 759 24.88 -7.78 -8.13
CA CYS A 759 24.96 -6.32 -8.07
C CYS A 759 24.71 -5.66 -9.44
N ALA A 760 25.29 -6.24 -10.50
CA ALA A 760 25.18 -5.74 -11.86
C ALA A 760 23.75 -5.85 -12.42
N GLU A 761 23.09 -6.98 -12.21
CA GLU A 761 21.74 -7.29 -12.70
C GLU A 761 20.69 -6.39 -12.03
N LYS A 762 20.84 -6.12 -10.71
CA LYS A 762 19.91 -5.30 -9.93
C LYS A 762 20.24 -3.81 -9.88
N GLY A 763 21.41 -3.38 -10.34
CA GLY A 763 21.83 -1.97 -10.30
C GLY A 763 22.28 -1.51 -8.91
N HIS A 764 22.77 -2.42 -8.07
CA HIS A 764 23.19 -2.16 -6.70
C HIS A 764 24.61 -1.58 -6.64
N PHE A 765 24.75 -0.33 -7.09
CA PHE A 765 26.03 0.37 -7.19
C PHE A 765 26.78 0.46 -5.85
N LEU A 766 26.10 0.67 -4.73
CA LEU A 766 26.75 0.84 -3.43
C LEU A 766 27.40 -0.47 -2.95
N SER A 767 26.70 -1.60 -3.08
CA SER A 767 27.29 -2.92 -2.79
C SER A 767 28.46 -3.23 -3.72
N LEU A 768 28.33 -2.93 -5.02
CA LEU A 768 29.43 -3.10 -5.98
C LEU A 768 30.66 -2.26 -5.63
N GLN A 769 30.45 -0.99 -5.28
CA GLN A 769 31.52 -0.10 -4.85
C GLN A 769 32.17 -0.58 -3.55
N SER A 770 31.36 -1.09 -2.61
CA SER A 770 31.83 -1.68 -1.35
C SER A 770 32.73 -2.90 -1.61
N ILE A 771 32.32 -3.80 -2.51
CA ILE A 771 33.13 -4.94 -2.97
C ILE A 771 34.48 -4.44 -3.50
N CYS A 772 34.48 -3.55 -4.51
CA CYS A 772 35.72 -3.07 -5.13
C CYS A 772 36.66 -2.35 -4.15
N ARG A 773 36.12 -1.63 -3.15
CA ARG A 773 36.94 -0.98 -2.10
C ARG A 773 37.51 -2.00 -1.13
N THR A 774 36.70 -2.96 -0.68
CA THR A 774 37.10 -3.94 0.32
C THR A 774 38.14 -4.90 -0.23
N LEU A 775 38.01 -5.32 -1.50
CA LEU A 775 39.00 -6.18 -2.16
C LEU A 775 40.38 -5.55 -2.29
N LYS A 776 40.48 -4.20 -2.39
CA LYS A 776 41.77 -3.50 -2.35
C LYS A 776 42.45 -3.61 -0.98
N VAL A 777 41.66 -3.76 0.08
CA VAL A 777 42.14 -3.90 1.46
C VAL A 777 42.45 -5.37 1.78
N THR A 778 41.58 -6.29 1.37
CA THR A 778 41.71 -7.73 1.68
C THR A 778 42.66 -8.46 0.73
N GLY A 779 42.96 -7.91 -0.44
CA GLY A 779 43.86 -8.51 -1.44
C GLY A 779 43.28 -9.70 -2.20
N GLN A 780 41.99 -10.03 -2.00
CA GLN A 780 41.33 -11.14 -2.70
C GLN A 780 41.17 -10.80 -4.20
N GLN A 781 41.58 -11.73 -5.07
CA GLN A 781 41.44 -11.56 -6.52
C GLN A 781 39.98 -11.73 -6.94
N VAL A 782 39.46 -10.77 -7.72
CA VAL A 782 38.11 -10.80 -8.26
C VAL A 782 38.12 -11.13 -9.75
N ASP A 783 37.30 -12.10 -10.14
CA ASP A 783 37.10 -12.47 -11.53
C ASP A 783 35.94 -11.66 -12.12
N THR A 784 36.28 -10.59 -12.84
CA THR A 784 35.31 -9.72 -13.52
C THR A 784 34.85 -10.28 -14.87
N GLU A 785 35.52 -11.32 -15.37
CA GLU A 785 35.22 -11.98 -16.65
C GLU A 785 34.52 -13.33 -16.46
N MET A 786 34.09 -13.61 -15.23
CA MET A 786 33.33 -14.79 -14.89
C MET A 786 32.03 -14.86 -15.70
N PHE A 787 31.78 -15.96 -16.41
CA PHE A 787 30.51 -16.19 -17.10
C PHE A 787 29.48 -16.89 -16.21
N ASN A 788 28.25 -16.38 -16.17
CA ASN A 788 27.09 -17.11 -15.64
C ASN A 788 26.61 -18.18 -16.63
N TYR A 789 25.59 -18.96 -16.28
CA TYR A 789 25.05 -20.02 -17.16
C TYR A 789 24.32 -19.49 -18.41
N ASP A 790 23.99 -18.20 -18.43
CA ASP A 790 23.53 -17.53 -19.65
C ASP A 790 24.67 -17.12 -20.58
N GLY A 791 25.92 -17.36 -20.21
CA GLY A 791 27.09 -16.98 -21.00
C GLY A 791 27.38 -15.49 -20.93
N LEU A 792 26.93 -14.81 -19.88
CA LEU A 792 27.11 -13.37 -19.65
C LEU A 792 28.15 -13.14 -18.55
N THR A 793 28.97 -12.11 -18.72
CA THR A 793 29.80 -11.57 -17.64
C THR A 793 29.00 -10.56 -16.79
N PRO A 794 29.47 -10.12 -15.61
CA PRO A 794 28.80 -9.08 -14.84
C PRO A 794 28.58 -7.79 -15.65
N LEU A 795 29.53 -7.42 -16.52
CA LEU A 795 29.40 -6.24 -17.37
C LEU A 795 28.28 -6.41 -18.41
N HIS A 796 28.15 -7.59 -19.01
CA HIS A 796 27.06 -7.91 -19.91
C HIS A 796 25.69 -7.83 -19.21
N ALA A 797 25.58 -8.39 -17.99
CA ALA A 797 24.36 -8.33 -17.20
C ALA A 797 23.94 -6.88 -16.89
N ALA A 798 24.88 -6.01 -16.51
CA ALA A 798 24.60 -4.60 -16.25
C ALA A 798 24.09 -3.86 -17.50
N VAL A 799 24.67 -4.12 -18.68
CA VAL A 799 24.26 -3.48 -19.95
C VAL A 799 22.86 -3.94 -20.38
N LEU A 800 22.57 -5.24 -20.27
CA LEU A 800 21.25 -5.78 -20.61
C LEU A 800 20.16 -5.23 -19.68
N SER A 801 20.41 -5.21 -18.37
CA SER A 801 19.48 -4.62 -17.40
C SER A 801 19.29 -3.12 -17.62
N HIS A 802 20.35 -2.38 -17.96
CA HIS A 802 20.25 -0.97 -18.34
C HIS A 802 19.34 -0.78 -19.57
N ASN A 803 19.56 -1.56 -20.63
CA ASN A 803 18.78 -1.48 -21.86
C ASN A 803 17.30 -1.83 -21.62
N ALA A 804 17.01 -2.79 -20.74
CA ALA A 804 15.64 -3.09 -20.34
C ALA A 804 14.94 -1.86 -19.72
N VAL A 805 15.61 -1.14 -18.82
CA VAL A 805 15.09 0.10 -18.21
C VAL A 805 14.92 1.23 -19.24
N VAL A 806 15.88 1.40 -20.16
CA VAL A 806 15.77 2.41 -21.23
C VAL A 806 14.61 2.11 -22.17
N LYS A 807 14.41 0.83 -22.50
CA LYS A 807 13.28 0.39 -23.33
C LYS A 807 11.95 0.68 -22.63
N GLU A 808 11.86 0.41 -21.33
CA GLU A 808 10.69 0.71 -20.49
C GLU A 808 10.40 2.22 -20.44
N LEU A 809 11.43 3.05 -20.20
CA LEU A 809 11.34 4.52 -20.25
C LEU A 809 10.82 5.02 -21.61
N ARG A 810 11.17 4.35 -22.71
CA ARG A 810 10.70 4.70 -24.06
C ARG A 810 9.25 4.32 -24.30
N THR A 811 8.81 3.15 -23.82
CA THR A 811 7.44 2.66 -24.04
C THR A 811 6.38 3.47 -23.28
N LEU A 812 6.76 4.09 -22.17
CA LEU A 812 5.89 4.88 -21.30
C LEU A 812 5.70 6.33 -21.79
N GLY A 813 5.68 6.54 -23.12
CA GLY A 813 5.64 7.85 -23.77
C GLY A 813 4.55 8.78 -23.21
N ASN A 814 4.99 9.75 -22.40
CA ASN A 814 4.23 10.77 -21.66
C ASN A 814 3.50 10.27 -20.39
N LEU A 815 4.15 10.37 -19.20
CA LEU A 815 3.46 10.57 -17.90
C LEU A 815 4.39 10.95 -16.72
N CYS A 816 3.73 11.52 -15.70
CA CYS A 816 4.08 11.84 -14.31
C CYS A 816 5.55 11.76 -13.83
N SER A 817 5.98 12.84 -13.18
CA SER A 817 7.39 13.06 -12.82
C SER A 817 8.02 12.01 -11.89
N TYR A 818 7.26 11.22 -11.12
CA TYR A 818 7.83 10.28 -10.14
C TYR A 818 8.38 8.99 -10.78
N MET A 819 7.55 8.21 -11.51
CA MET A 819 8.02 6.95 -12.13
C MET A 819 9.12 7.21 -13.18
N ALA A 820 9.01 8.30 -13.93
CA ALA A 820 10.06 8.71 -14.86
C ALA A 820 11.37 9.06 -14.12
N LYS A 821 11.31 9.71 -12.95
CA LYS A 821 12.48 9.98 -12.10
C LYS A 821 13.06 8.70 -11.52
N GLU A 822 12.23 7.77 -11.06
CA GLU A 822 12.70 6.51 -10.47
C GLU A 822 13.39 5.61 -11.53
N LEU A 823 12.78 5.43 -12.69
CA LEU A 823 13.39 4.68 -13.79
C LEU A 823 14.64 5.38 -14.33
N ALA A 824 14.66 6.73 -14.40
CA ALA A 824 15.86 7.48 -14.75
C ALA A 824 16.96 7.32 -13.70
N GLN A 825 16.61 7.33 -12.41
CA GLN A 825 17.56 7.08 -11.32
C GLN A 825 18.10 5.65 -11.38
N ARG A 826 17.26 4.67 -11.71
CA ARG A 826 17.68 3.27 -11.89
C ARG A 826 18.61 3.10 -13.09
N ALA A 827 18.28 3.70 -14.23
CA ALA A 827 19.18 3.76 -15.40
C ALA A 827 20.52 4.39 -15.02
N HIS A 828 20.50 5.49 -14.28
CA HIS A 828 21.71 6.14 -13.77
C HIS A 828 22.53 5.24 -12.83
N MET A 829 21.89 4.42 -11.97
CA MET A 829 22.60 3.46 -11.13
C MET A 829 23.27 2.37 -11.95
N TYR A 830 22.64 1.86 -13.02
CA TYR A 830 23.27 0.90 -13.92
C TYR A 830 24.49 1.50 -14.64
N VAL A 831 24.44 2.76 -15.07
CA VAL A 831 25.61 3.45 -15.63
C VAL A 831 26.75 3.50 -14.62
N LYS A 832 26.46 3.78 -13.35
CA LYS A 832 27.47 3.73 -12.28
C LYS A 832 28.03 2.33 -12.07
N CYS A 833 27.20 1.28 -12.14
CA CYS A 833 27.66 -0.11 -12.08
C CYS A 833 28.61 -0.44 -13.24
N ILE A 834 28.24 -0.08 -14.47
CA ILE A 834 29.07 -0.30 -15.68
C ILE A 834 30.43 0.37 -15.53
N LYS A 835 30.45 1.66 -15.14
CA LYS A 835 31.72 2.38 -14.91
C LYS A 835 32.56 1.74 -13.82
N THR A 836 31.93 1.26 -12.73
CA THR A 836 32.64 0.62 -11.62
C THR A 836 33.23 -0.73 -12.03
N LEU A 837 32.51 -1.53 -12.82
CA LEU A 837 33.01 -2.80 -13.34
C LEU A 837 34.21 -2.59 -14.29
N LEU A 838 34.15 -1.59 -15.17
CA LEU A 838 35.28 -1.22 -16.03
C LEU A 838 36.50 -0.80 -15.20
N LEU A 839 36.30 0.02 -14.16
CA LEU A 839 37.37 0.40 -13.23
C LEU A 839 37.91 -0.79 -12.41
N ALA A 840 37.10 -1.83 -12.22
CA ALA A 840 37.50 -3.08 -11.58
C ALA A 840 38.21 -4.05 -12.54
N GLY A 841 38.41 -3.68 -13.81
CA GLY A 841 39.14 -4.46 -14.81
C GLY A 841 38.27 -5.26 -15.77
N ALA A 842 36.95 -5.08 -15.77
CA ALA A 842 36.08 -5.77 -16.72
C ALA A 842 36.34 -5.30 -18.16
N SER A 843 36.38 -6.23 -19.11
CA SER A 843 36.62 -5.99 -20.52
C SER A 843 35.32 -5.74 -21.28
N SER A 844 35.24 -4.61 -21.97
CA SER A 844 34.13 -4.32 -22.90
C SER A 844 34.22 -5.10 -24.22
N GLY A 845 35.37 -5.74 -24.49
CA GLY A 845 35.63 -6.51 -25.70
C GLY A 845 35.30 -8.00 -25.60
N THR A 846 35.03 -8.50 -24.39
CA THR A 846 34.62 -9.89 -24.18
C THR A 846 33.29 -10.16 -24.87
N LYS A 847 33.16 -11.31 -25.52
CA LYS A 847 31.95 -11.75 -26.19
C LYS A 847 31.13 -12.65 -25.28
N ASP A 848 29.82 -12.46 -25.27
CA ASP A 848 28.90 -13.41 -24.65
C ASP A 848 28.92 -14.77 -25.36
N GLN A 849 28.66 -15.85 -24.61
CA GLN A 849 28.80 -17.21 -25.13
C GLN A 849 27.64 -17.66 -26.04
N LYS A 850 26.48 -16.99 -26.00
CA LYS A 850 25.29 -17.39 -26.78
C LYS A 850 25.25 -16.76 -28.16
N SER A 851 25.57 -15.48 -28.25
CA SER A 851 25.38 -14.66 -29.47
C SER A 851 26.65 -13.99 -29.98
N GLY A 852 27.75 -14.06 -29.23
CA GLY A 852 29.01 -13.44 -29.62
C GLY A 852 28.96 -11.91 -29.60
N ARG A 853 28.00 -11.32 -28.87
CA ARG A 853 27.86 -9.87 -28.68
C ARG A 853 28.83 -9.42 -27.59
N THR A 854 29.47 -8.29 -27.86
CA THR A 854 30.18 -7.50 -26.84
C THR A 854 29.20 -6.52 -26.19
N CYS A 855 29.62 -5.87 -25.10
CA CYS A 855 28.83 -4.82 -24.46
C CYS A 855 28.47 -3.66 -25.41
N LEU A 856 29.37 -3.33 -26.35
CA LEU A 856 29.10 -2.36 -27.42
C LEU A 856 27.96 -2.83 -28.36
N LEU A 857 27.98 -4.10 -28.74
CA LEU A 857 26.94 -4.70 -29.59
C LEU A 857 25.59 -4.77 -28.87
N MET A 858 25.56 -5.04 -27.56
CA MET A 858 24.34 -4.99 -26.76
C MET A 858 23.80 -3.55 -26.64
N ALA A 859 24.67 -2.56 -26.41
CA ALA A 859 24.27 -1.14 -26.37
C ALA A 859 23.67 -0.64 -27.70
N ALA A 860 24.03 -1.27 -28.82
CA ALA A 860 23.51 -0.94 -30.15
C ALA A 860 22.01 -1.27 -30.32
N GLU A 861 21.48 -2.25 -29.60
CA GLU A 861 20.07 -2.67 -29.70
C GLU A 861 19.08 -1.57 -29.28
N GLU A 862 19.50 -0.66 -28.41
CA GLU A 862 18.69 0.48 -27.96
C GLU A 862 19.28 1.84 -28.40
N ALA A 863 20.21 1.82 -29.37
CA ALA A 863 20.95 3.00 -29.85
C ALA A 863 21.45 3.89 -28.69
N ASN A 864 22.07 3.27 -27.68
CA ASN A 864 22.39 3.91 -26.42
C ASN A 864 23.71 4.69 -26.49
N VAL A 865 23.59 5.97 -26.85
CA VAL A 865 24.72 6.90 -27.04
C VAL A 865 25.58 7.07 -25.79
N GLU A 866 24.99 7.03 -24.58
CA GLU A 866 25.74 7.17 -23.33
C GLU A 866 26.69 5.98 -23.12
N LEU A 867 26.20 4.75 -23.33
CA LEU A 867 27.05 3.56 -23.25
C LEU A 867 28.08 3.49 -24.38
N PHE A 868 27.73 3.98 -25.58
CA PHE A 868 28.71 4.10 -26.67
C PHE A 868 29.89 4.98 -26.29
N ASN A 869 29.67 6.16 -25.71
CA ASN A 869 30.78 7.00 -25.25
C ASN A 869 31.62 6.27 -24.19
N ILE A 870 30.98 5.62 -23.21
CA ILE A 870 31.70 4.88 -22.17
C ILE A 870 32.60 3.77 -22.74
N PHE A 871 32.12 3.00 -23.72
CA PHE A 871 32.87 1.89 -24.30
C PHE A 871 33.85 2.32 -25.41
N LEU A 872 33.54 3.34 -26.20
CA LEU A 872 34.36 3.81 -27.32
C LEU A 872 35.44 4.82 -26.91
N ASP A 873 35.38 5.33 -25.68
CA ASP A 873 36.46 6.14 -25.09
C ASP A 873 37.52 5.28 -24.38
N GLN A 874 37.32 3.95 -24.31
CA GLN A 874 38.34 3.03 -23.80
C GLN A 874 39.48 2.85 -24.82
N PRO A 875 40.76 2.82 -24.39
CA PRO A 875 41.91 2.72 -25.29
C PRO A 875 41.93 1.45 -26.18
N GLN A 876 41.25 0.38 -25.77
CA GLN A 876 41.23 -0.92 -26.43
C GLN A 876 39.90 -1.21 -27.16
N SER A 877 39.09 -0.19 -27.41
CA SER A 877 37.75 -0.37 -27.99
C SER A 877 37.80 -0.74 -29.48
N ALA A 878 37.24 -1.89 -29.84
CA ALA A 878 37.12 -2.35 -31.22
C ALA A 878 35.68 -2.13 -31.73
N VAL A 879 35.50 -1.15 -32.64
CA VAL A 879 34.19 -0.72 -33.14
C VAL A 879 33.57 -1.72 -34.13
N ASN A 880 34.40 -2.44 -34.89
CA ASN A 880 33.97 -3.33 -35.98
C ASN A 880 33.89 -4.81 -35.58
N VAL A 881 33.72 -5.10 -34.29
CA VAL A 881 33.52 -6.49 -33.81
C VAL A 881 32.21 -7.05 -34.34
N LYS A 882 32.23 -8.30 -34.79
CA LYS A 882 31.07 -9.02 -35.33
C LYS A 882 30.48 -10.00 -34.31
N THR A 883 29.15 -10.10 -34.28
CA THR A 883 28.38 -11.18 -33.62
C THR A 883 28.64 -12.53 -34.29
N PHE A 884 28.10 -13.63 -33.73
CA PHE A 884 28.09 -14.94 -34.40
C PHE A 884 27.25 -14.97 -35.69
N SER A 885 26.37 -13.99 -35.91
CA SER A 885 25.68 -13.77 -37.20
C SER A 885 26.43 -12.83 -38.15
N GLY A 886 27.63 -12.37 -37.78
CA GLY A 886 28.44 -11.48 -38.61
C GLY A 886 28.06 -9.99 -38.53
N ASN A 887 27.06 -9.62 -37.73
CA ASN A 887 26.59 -8.24 -37.61
C ASN A 887 27.55 -7.40 -36.76
N THR A 888 27.91 -6.21 -37.25
CA THR A 888 28.61 -5.18 -36.45
C THR A 888 27.61 -4.29 -35.70
N ALA A 889 28.08 -3.44 -34.78
CA ALA A 889 27.22 -2.46 -34.11
C ALA A 889 26.49 -1.56 -35.12
N LEU A 890 27.14 -1.25 -36.25
CA LEU A 890 26.55 -0.47 -37.33
C LEU A 890 25.39 -1.20 -38.02
N HIS A 891 25.47 -2.52 -38.19
CA HIS A 891 24.35 -3.33 -38.71
C HIS A 891 23.15 -3.29 -37.75
N ILE A 892 23.41 -3.48 -36.45
CA ILE A 892 22.36 -3.52 -35.41
C ILE A 892 21.65 -2.17 -35.29
N VAL A 893 22.37 -1.05 -35.20
CA VAL A 893 21.73 0.28 -35.14
C VAL A 893 20.98 0.60 -36.43
N SER A 894 21.49 0.17 -37.59
CA SER A 894 20.87 0.45 -38.89
C SER A 894 19.53 -0.27 -39.06
N SER A 895 19.35 -1.45 -38.47
CA SER A 895 18.10 -2.22 -38.59
C SER A 895 16.99 -1.77 -37.64
N LEU A 896 17.25 -0.83 -36.70
CA LEU A 896 16.24 -0.35 -35.76
C LEU A 896 15.09 0.40 -36.46
N GLN A 897 13.86 0.15 -36.04
CA GLN A 897 12.67 0.80 -36.60
C GLN A 897 12.31 2.08 -35.85
N ASN A 898 12.35 3.23 -36.54
CA ASN A 898 11.88 4.54 -36.04
C ASN A 898 12.43 4.96 -34.66
N HIS A 899 13.70 4.67 -34.38
CA HIS A 899 14.32 4.99 -33.09
C HIS A 899 14.84 6.45 -33.03
N LYS A 900 14.41 7.22 -32.02
CA LYS A 900 14.74 8.67 -31.89
C LYS A 900 16.24 8.98 -31.94
N ARG A 901 17.08 8.12 -31.33
CA ARG A 901 18.54 8.28 -31.25
C ARG A 901 19.33 7.54 -32.34
N GLN A 902 18.66 6.89 -33.30
CA GLN A 902 19.31 6.06 -34.32
C GLN A 902 20.35 6.84 -35.14
N VAL A 903 19.98 8.03 -35.61
CA VAL A 903 20.84 8.90 -36.43
C VAL A 903 22.08 9.32 -35.66
N GLU A 904 21.93 9.72 -34.39
CA GLU A 904 23.02 10.12 -33.52
C GLU A 904 23.98 8.96 -33.25
N ALA A 905 23.45 7.78 -32.94
CA ALA A 905 24.21 6.55 -32.74
C ALA A 905 25.03 6.15 -33.98
N VAL A 906 24.44 6.22 -35.19
CA VAL A 906 25.15 5.96 -36.46
C VAL A 906 26.27 6.97 -36.68
N LYS A 907 26.01 8.27 -36.46
CA LYS A 907 27.05 9.32 -36.57
C LYS A 907 28.21 9.06 -35.62
N LEU A 908 27.93 8.70 -34.37
CA LEU A 908 28.96 8.42 -33.37
C LEU A 908 29.82 7.21 -33.76
N LEU A 909 29.19 6.11 -34.17
CA LEU A 909 29.89 4.91 -34.63
C LEU A 909 30.79 5.20 -35.85
N MET A 910 30.26 5.92 -36.84
CA MET A 910 31.03 6.33 -38.04
C MET A 910 32.23 7.23 -37.68
N ARG A 911 32.05 8.21 -36.78
CA ARG A 911 33.14 9.07 -36.28
C ARG A 911 34.24 8.27 -35.56
N LYS A 912 33.86 7.19 -34.88
CA LYS A 912 34.78 6.29 -34.18
C LYS A 912 35.36 5.19 -35.08
N GLY A 913 35.15 5.25 -36.40
CA GLY A 913 35.77 4.34 -37.37
C GLY A 913 34.98 3.07 -37.69
N ALA A 914 33.65 3.07 -37.49
CA ALA A 914 32.80 1.98 -37.97
C ALA A 914 32.84 1.89 -39.51
N ASP A 915 33.00 0.67 -40.04
CA ASP A 915 33.07 0.41 -41.47
C ASP A 915 31.66 0.22 -42.07
N PRO A 916 31.14 1.16 -42.88
CA PRO A 916 29.86 1.02 -43.57
C PRO A 916 29.89 -0.01 -44.70
N GLY A 917 31.08 -0.45 -45.15
CA GLY A 917 31.29 -1.47 -46.16
C GLY A 917 31.38 -2.90 -45.61
N ALA A 918 31.39 -3.05 -44.28
CA ALA A 918 31.45 -4.36 -43.65
C ALA A 918 30.20 -5.19 -43.99
N ARG A 919 30.39 -6.45 -44.39
CA ARG A 919 29.30 -7.39 -44.69
C ARG A 919 29.07 -8.36 -43.54
N ASN A 920 27.80 -8.63 -43.22
CA ASN A 920 27.43 -9.72 -42.30
C ASN A 920 27.53 -11.10 -42.99
N PHE A 921 27.20 -12.19 -42.29
CA PHE A 921 27.29 -13.54 -42.88
C PHE A 921 26.20 -13.84 -43.90
N GLU A 922 25.12 -13.06 -43.92
CA GLU A 922 24.09 -13.08 -44.97
C GLU A 922 24.47 -12.21 -46.18
N ASN A 923 25.70 -11.68 -46.19
CA ASN A 923 26.26 -10.84 -47.24
C ASN A 923 25.52 -9.50 -47.41
N GLU A 924 24.92 -8.99 -46.35
CA GLU A 924 24.21 -7.70 -46.31
C GLU A 924 25.13 -6.59 -45.78
N LEU A 925 24.94 -5.38 -46.31
CA LEU A 925 25.55 -4.15 -45.82
C LEU A 925 24.63 -3.45 -44.80
N PRO A 926 25.17 -2.65 -43.86
CA PRO A 926 24.35 -1.86 -42.93
C PRO A 926 23.30 -1.01 -43.64
N CYS A 927 23.62 -0.45 -44.81
CA CYS A 927 22.72 0.41 -45.58
C CYS A 927 21.53 -0.34 -46.23
N GLN A 928 21.63 -1.67 -46.36
CA GLN A 928 20.57 -2.53 -46.89
C GLN A 928 19.57 -2.93 -45.80
N LEU A 929 19.99 -2.92 -44.54
CA LEU A 929 19.15 -3.25 -43.38
C LEU A 929 18.27 -2.09 -42.90
N VAL A 930 18.43 -0.89 -43.47
CA VAL A 930 17.74 0.32 -43.02
C VAL A 930 16.25 0.25 -43.37
N PRO A 931 15.33 0.32 -42.38
CA PRO A 931 13.90 0.29 -42.65
C PRO A 931 13.43 1.56 -43.35
N ARG A 932 12.33 1.46 -44.11
CA ARG A 932 11.71 2.61 -44.78
C ARG A 932 11.09 3.56 -43.75
N GLY A 933 11.36 4.86 -43.89
CA GLY A 933 10.81 5.91 -43.01
C GLY A 933 11.73 7.13 -42.91
N PRO A 934 11.24 8.24 -42.32
CA PRO A 934 11.97 9.52 -42.28
C PRO A 934 13.30 9.46 -41.52
N THR A 935 13.40 8.62 -40.49
CA THR A 935 14.65 8.36 -39.77
C THR A 935 15.59 7.46 -40.60
N GLY A 936 15.02 6.45 -41.28
CA GLY A 936 15.76 5.52 -42.13
C GLY A 936 16.42 6.21 -43.32
N GLU A 937 15.73 7.13 -44.00
CA GLU A 937 16.31 7.90 -45.10
C GLU A 937 17.56 8.69 -44.67
N LYS A 938 17.52 9.30 -43.49
CA LYS A 938 18.68 10.02 -42.91
C LYS A 938 19.84 9.07 -42.61
N VAL A 939 19.56 7.90 -42.04
CA VAL A 939 20.59 6.88 -41.78
C VAL A 939 21.19 6.38 -43.11
N GLN A 940 20.36 6.15 -44.13
CA GLN A 940 20.82 5.68 -45.43
C GLN A 940 21.71 6.72 -46.14
N GLN A 941 21.41 8.01 -46.01
CA GLN A 941 22.27 9.09 -46.51
C GLN A 941 23.63 9.13 -45.80
N LEU A 942 23.66 8.92 -44.48
CA LEU A 942 24.90 8.88 -43.70
C LEU A 942 25.80 7.72 -44.10
N LEU A 943 25.23 6.54 -44.32
CA LEU A 943 25.98 5.33 -44.69
C LEU A 943 26.51 5.36 -46.13
N LYS A 944 25.89 6.15 -47.03
CA LYS A 944 26.32 6.32 -48.44
C LYS A 944 27.43 7.37 -48.64
N GLY A 945 27.98 7.95 -47.56
CA GLY A 945 29.22 8.73 -47.63
C GLY A 945 29.09 10.22 -47.91
N ASN A 946 27.97 10.87 -47.54
CA ASN A 946 27.87 12.33 -47.68
C ASN A 946 28.61 13.04 -46.52
N ILE A 947 29.91 13.24 -46.70
CA ILE A 947 30.89 13.76 -45.71
C ILE A 947 30.46 15.10 -45.06
N TYR A 948 29.64 15.90 -45.73
CA TYR A 948 29.14 17.19 -45.22
C TYR A 948 28.16 17.10 -44.03
N MET A 949 27.59 15.92 -43.75
CA MET A 949 26.62 15.71 -42.65
C MET A 949 27.24 15.21 -41.33
N LEU A 950 28.55 14.97 -41.33
CA LEU A 950 29.32 14.46 -40.17
C LEU A 950 29.93 15.57 -39.30
N LYS A 951 29.86 16.84 -39.71
CA LYS A 951 30.22 18.01 -38.86
C LYS A 951 29.09 18.33 -37.89
#